data_AF-A0A7J3F9K4-F1
#
_entry.id   AF-A0A7J3F9K4-F1
#
_cell.length_a   1.000
_cell.length_b   1.000
_cell.length_c   1.000
_cell.angle_alpha   90.00
_cell.angle_beta   90.00
_cell.angle_gamma   90.00
#
_symmetry.space_group_name_H-M   'P 1'
#
loop_
_entity.id
_entity.type
_entity.pdbx_description
1 polymer ?
#
loop_
_entity_poly.entity_id
_entity_poly.type
_entity_poly.pdbx_seq_one_letter_code
_entity_poly.pdbx_strand_id
1 'polypeptide(L)'
;MLKLLKSADERRVIAAALLAIVLILLVGYAIYLRISPVPSRRDFVGVIRIEGYIEEPSVVKRHLDVISQAISNNSIKAVVMVIDSGGGYADYVEQIYFDLLALKKSKPLVASVVSALSGGYYIAVAANYIFAHPTSMVGNVGVKASMPPILIPSEISIETGAYKWTGFSQILFPFNLSRALDNFLSAIEKNRGDKLKIPQNHLRRALIYLGVEALNLGLIDELGSLQSAIEKAAQIANLSRYDVVEVKPRAMQESLFQSEFGNYTSTNAGILTMDMLNALHPPPAIHYIYLPPEALFLSSSSASPVEFNATLSAIRGNVIVDTSHRNQVSWWVLDKLIFELAKMNASVSFTYSWSDLHSRLENASALIVASPTIPYSTEEADEIEKFVRKGGLLLLFFDPAWEYIGMEGLRSEIIAPVNSLSVRFGLSFAKGYLYNEDEYFGMYRNIYVRKFGNHALTRNLNSLVFFTAAGIYSAGKGIAWASNETYSSVAERADEYAVIAAVERGNGTVIAVGDLTFMMEPYCYVEDNYKLLVNMASLIANVSIKIPEEEEFLEGEITRPDLPVGTEKIFRERIDGNEFKFRWLKISEREIIVERADQKIHYYLTEDGALERWVSEGRECIYEKPIPEPPYPLTIGKSWSHRSNFTLTFEGAEYFGEIIEKNHVKDFESIIAEDGNTYFCAKIEYSREEITLVDEIVMKINITGNYWISSEAGTVKQDFLIQYYMDDFPAGLERDMIILVSIKK
;
A
#
# COMPACT_ATOMS: atom_id res chain seq x y z
N MET A 1 7.03 -55.62 91.73
CA MET A 1 7.99 -55.46 92.85
C MET A 1 7.34 -55.32 94.24
N LEU A 2 6.04 -55.02 94.37
CA LEU A 2 5.33 -54.86 95.67
C LEU A 2 4.70 -56.14 96.28
N LYS A 3 4.91 -57.31 95.68
CA LYS A 3 4.36 -58.60 96.20
C LYS A 3 5.33 -59.39 97.10
N LEU A 4 6.50 -58.85 97.44
CA LEU A 4 7.57 -59.55 98.20
C LEU A 4 7.88 -58.93 99.58
N LEU A 5 6.90 -58.30 100.25
CA LEU A 5 7.12 -57.65 101.56
C LEU A 5 6.14 -58.13 102.64
N LYS A 6 6.69 -58.34 103.86
CA LYS A 6 6.20 -59.27 104.90
C LYS A 6 5.30 -58.61 105.97
N SER A 7 5.08 -57.29 105.96
CA SER A 7 4.11 -56.64 106.86
C SER A 7 3.37 -55.45 106.20
N ALA A 8 2.19 -55.12 106.72
CA ALA A 8 1.37 -54.01 106.23
C ALA A 8 2.03 -52.64 106.45
N ASP A 9 2.89 -52.52 107.46
CA ASP A 9 3.61 -51.28 107.75
C ASP A 9 4.76 -51.00 106.76
N GLU A 10 5.48 -52.03 106.30
CA GLU A 10 6.51 -51.87 105.27
C GLU A 10 5.94 -51.32 103.94
N ARG A 11 4.72 -51.74 103.58
CA ARG A 11 4.02 -51.25 102.38
C ARG A 11 3.60 -49.78 102.53
N ARG A 12 3.22 -49.36 103.73
CA ARG A 12 2.87 -47.95 104.02
C ARG A 12 4.08 -47.03 103.98
N VAL A 13 5.22 -47.48 104.52
CA VAL A 13 6.47 -46.71 104.48
C VAL A 13 6.99 -46.55 103.05
N ILE A 14 6.96 -47.61 102.24
CA ILE A 14 7.40 -47.53 100.83
C ILE A 14 6.41 -46.72 99.99
N ALA A 15 5.10 -46.83 100.24
CA ALA A 15 4.12 -45.99 99.57
C ALA A 15 4.31 -44.50 99.93
N ALA A 16 4.57 -44.18 101.21
CA ALA A 16 4.87 -42.82 101.65
C ALA A 16 6.19 -42.29 101.05
N ALA A 17 7.22 -43.13 100.95
CA ALA A 17 8.49 -42.78 100.31
C ALA A 17 8.33 -42.54 98.80
N LEU A 18 7.56 -43.38 98.10
CA LEU A 18 7.24 -43.18 96.68
C LEU A 18 6.41 -41.91 96.48
N LEU A 19 5.45 -41.63 97.38
CA LEU A 19 4.62 -40.43 97.30
C LEU A 19 5.45 -39.18 97.58
N ALA A 20 6.41 -39.24 98.51
CA ALA A 20 7.37 -38.17 98.75
C ALA A 20 8.31 -37.95 97.56
N ILE A 21 8.79 -39.01 96.91
CA ILE A 21 9.60 -38.92 95.68
C ILE A 21 8.79 -38.29 94.56
N VAL A 22 7.53 -38.71 94.37
CA VAL A 22 6.63 -38.10 93.39
C VAL A 22 6.39 -36.63 93.72
N LEU A 23 6.21 -36.28 94.99
CA LEU A 23 6.04 -34.89 95.43
C LEU A 23 7.30 -34.06 95.17
N ILE A 24 8.49 -34.60 95.44
CA ILE A 24 9.78 -33.94 95.16
C ILE A 24 9.99 -33.78 93.65
N LEU A 25 9.61 -34.77 92.84
CA LEU A 25 9.67 -34.67 91.38
C LEU A 25 8.65 -33.65 90.85
N LEU A 26 7.45 -33.58 91.41
CA LEU A 26 6.44 -32.58 91.05
C LEU A 26 6.84 -31.17 91.45
N VAL A 27 7.42 -31.00 92.64
CA VAL A 27 7.97 -29.72 93.10
C VAL A 27 9.19 -29.34 92.26
N GLY A 28 10.08 -30.28 91.97
CA GLY A 28 11.21 -30.08 91.07
C GLY A 28 10.77 -29.70 89.66
N TYR A 29 9.70 -30.31 89.15
CA TYR A 29 9.10 -29.98 87.86
C TYR A 29 8.40 -28.61 87.88
N ALA A 30 7.71 -28.25 88.96
CA ALA A 30 7.09 -26.93 89.14
C ALA A 30 8.15 -25.83 89.27
N ILE A 31 9.27 -26.10 89.95
CA ILE A 31 10.43 -25.22 90.03
C ILE A 31 11.11 -25.11 88.66
N TYR A 32 11.29 -26.23 87.94
CA TYR A 32 11.82 -26.24 86.57
C TYR A 32 10.94 -25.40 85.62
N LEU A 33 9.61 -25.47 85.74
CA LEU A 33 8.69 -24.63 84.97
C LEU A 33 8.71 -23.14 85.38
N ARG A 34 9.08 -22.83 86.63
CA ARG A 34 9.25 -21.43 87.10
C ARG A 34 10.61 -20.83 86.76
N ILE A 35 11.67 -21.64 86.72
CA ILE A 35 13.05 -21.20 86.50
C ILE A 35 13.44 -21.33 85.01
N SER A 36 12.83 -22.25 84.26
CA SER A 36 13.02 -22.30 82.81
C SER A 36 12.37 -21.06 82.19
N PRO A 37 13.14 -20.21 81.49
CA PRO A 37 12.53 -19.13 80.73
C PRO A 37 11.56 -19.76 79.75
N VAL A 38 10.27 -19.42 79.84
CA VAL A 38 9.31 -19.63 78.75
C VAL A 38 10.03 -19.18 77.49
N PRO A 39 10.20 -20.01 76.45
CA PRO A 39 10.90 -19.59 75.25
C PRO A 39 10.17 -18.33 74.77
N SER A 40 10.83 -17.18 74.91
CA SER A 40 10.25 -15.92 74.46
C SER A 40 9.91 -16.13 73.00
N ARG A 41 8.64 -15.96 72.64
CA ARG A 41 8.21 -15.98 71.25
C ARG A 41 9.18 -15.04 70.51
N ARG A 42 10.05 -15.59 69.66
CA ARG A 42 11.07 -14.79 68.98
C ARG A 42 10.33 -13.84 68.04
N ASP A 43 10.41 -12.56 68.34
CA ASP A 43 9.89 -11.51 67.48
C ASP A 43 10.90 -11.29 66.36
N PHE A 44 10.42 -11.22 65.13
CA PHE A 44 11.24 -11.09 63.95
C PHE A 44 10.99 -9.78 63.22
N VAL A 45 12.05 -9.22 62.65
CA VAL A 45 11.96 -8.29 61.53
C VAL A 45 12.09 -9.11 60.25
N GLY A 46 11.02 -9.12 59.45
CA GLY A 46 10.99 -9.82 58.17
C GLY A 46 11.65 -8.98 57.07
N VAL A 47 12.51 -9.58 56.25
CA VAL A 47 13.08 -8.93 55.07
C VAL A 47 12.46 -9.51 53.81
N ILE A 48 11.86 -8.66 52.98
CA ILE A 48 11.32 -8.99 51.66
C ILE A 48 12.20 -8.32 50.60
N ARG A 49 12.56 -9.05 49.55
CA ARG A 49 13.34 -8.52 48.42
C ARG A 49 12.44 -8.37 47.19
N ILE A 50 12.51 -7.19 46.56
CA ILE A 50 11.90 -6.92 45.27
C ILE A 50 13.00 -6.48 44.32
N GLU A 51 13.44 -7.42 43.49
CA GLU A 51 14.63 -7.30 42.64
C GLU A 51 14.25 -7.58 41.19
N GLY A 52 14.78 -6.79 40.26
CA GLY A 52 14.52 -6.92 38.82
C GLY A 52 13.24 -6.24 38.36
N TYR A 53 12.81 -6.59 37.15
CA TYR A 53 11.60 -6.04 36.51
C TYR A 53 10.35 -6.85 36.85
N ILE A 54 9.22 -6.15 36.97
CA ILE A 54 7.91 -6.71 37.34
C ILE A 54 7.06 -6.87 36.06
N GLU A 55 7.46 -7.80 35.19
CA GLU A 55 6.86 -7.99 33.85
C GLU A 55 6.11 -9.32 33.69
N GLU A 56 6.25 -10.25 34.65
CA GLU A 56 5.68 -11.59 34.55
C GLU A 56 4.71 -11.89 35.69
N PRO A 57 3.58 -12.58 35.42
CA PRO A 57 2.67 -13.06 36.47
C PRO A 57 3.36 -13.92 37.54
N SER A 58 4.38 -14.70 37.15
CA SER A 58 5.15 -15.56 38.05
C SER A 58 5.91 -14.76 39.12
N VAL A 59 6.50 -13.63 38.71
CA VAL A 59 7.22 -12.68 39.56
C VAL A 59 6.25 -11.99 40.50
N VAL A 60 5.11 -11.52 39.99
CA VAL A 60 4.05 -10.92 40.81
C VAL A 60 3.59 -11.88 41.89
N LYS A 61 3.20 -13.10 41.50
CA LYS A 61 2.75 -14.14 42.44
C LYS A 61 3.79 -14.39 43.55
N ARG A 62 5.08 -14.46 43.20
CA ARG A 62 6.16 -14.64 44.18
C ARG A 62 6.18 -13.50 45.21
N HIS A 63 6.01 -12.25 44.76
CA HIS A 63 5.96 -11.08 45.65
C HIS A 63 4.69 -11.07 46.52
N LEU A 64 3.52 -11.38 45.95
CA LEU A 64 2.28 -11.46 46.72
C LEU A 64 2.35 -12.56 47.79
N ASP A 65 2.95 -13.72 47.48
CA ASP A 65 3.12 -14.82 48.43
C ASP A 65 3.97 -14.41 49.64
N VAL A 66 5.10 -13.72 49.43
CA VAL A 66 5.95 -13.26 50.55
C VAL A 66 5.31 -12.12 51.34
N ILE A 67 4.56 -11.23 50.68
CA ILE A 67 3.80 -10.18 51.37
C ILE A 67 2.70 -10.80 52.24
N SER A 68 1.92 -11.73 51.69
CA SER A 68 0.88 -12.45 52.41
C SER A 68 1.43 -13.26 53.59
N GLN A 69 2.58 -13.91 53.42
CA GLN A 69 3.28 -14.61 54.50
C GLN A 69 3.76 -13.62 55.58
N ALA A 70 4.28 -12.46 55.18
CA ALA A 70 4.67 -11.43 56.12
C ALA A 70 3.47 -10.86 56.90
N ILE A 71 2.29 -10.73 56.29
CA ILE A 71 1.05 -10.32 56.95
C ILE A 71 0.61 -11.39 57.97
N SER A 72 0.44 -12.63 57.51
CA SER A 72 -0.16 -13.72 58.29
C SER A 72 0.73 -14.28 59.41
N ASN A 73 2.06 -14.16 59.29
CA ASN A 73 2.97 -14.68 60.29
C ASN A 73 3.07 -13.76 61.53
N ASN A 74 2.40 -14.13 62.61
CA ASN A 74 2.37 -13.38 63.88
C ASN A 74 3.73 -13.20 64.57
N SER A 75 4.74 -13.99 64.22
CA SER A 75 6.10 -13.82 64.76
C SER A 75 6.86 -12.69 64.05
N ILE A 76 6.47 -12.33 62.82
CA ILE A 76 6.99 -11.15 62.13
C ILE A 76 6.26 -9.92 62.67
N LYS A 77 7.00 -8.99 63.27
CA LYS A 77 6.46 -7.78 63.91
C LYS A 77 6.66 -6.50 63.10
N ALA A 78 7.69 -6.49 62.26
CA ALA A 78 7.97 -5.41 61.30
C ALA A 78 8.55 -6.00 60.02
N VAL A 79 8.49 -5.25 58.92
CA VAL A 79 9.00 -5.66 57.62
C VAL A 79 9.93 -4.61 57.05
N VAL A 80 11.07 -5.06 56.51
CA VAL A 80 11.94 -4.28 55.64
C VAL A 80 11.83 -4.79 54.22
N MET A 81 11.53 -3.90 53.28
CA MET A 81 11.49 -4.17 51.86
C MET A 81 12.77 -3.65 51.20
N VAL A 82 13.59 -4.57 50.69
CA VAL A 82 14.77 -4.22 49.88
C VAL A 82 14.34 -4.08 48.44
N ILE A 83 14.65 -2.95 47.81
CA ILE A 83 14.21 -2.62 46.46
C ILE A 83 15.42 -2.40 45.56
N ASP A 84 15.52 -3.20 44.52
CA ASP A 84 16.45 -3.03 43.40
C ASP A 84 15.70 -3.28 42.10
N SER A 85 14.87 -2.31 41.70
CA SER A 85 13.91 -2.49 40.61
C SER A 85 13.80 -1.27 39.70
N GLY A 86 13.78 -1.56 38.40
CA GLY A 86 13.50 -0.60 37.33
C GLY A 86 12.01 -0.33 37.10
N GLY A 87 11.11 -1.04 37.78
CA GLY A 87 9.67 -1.02 37.54
C GLY A 87 9.16 -2.22 36.75
N GLY A 88 8.07 -2.05 36.00
CA GLY A 88 7.46 -3.11 35.20
C GLY A 88 6.09 -2.71 34.65
N TYR A 89 5.31 -3.70 34.23
CA TYR A 89 3.94 -3.52 33.75
C TYR A 89 3.07 -2.86 34.83
N ALA A 90 2.39 -1.77 34.48
CA ALA A 90 1.72 -0.89 35.45
C ALA A 90 0.72 -1.63 36.35
N ASP A 91 -0.10 -2.52 35.78
CA ASP A 91 -1.07 -3.32 36.52
C ASP A 91 -0.40 -4.23 37.57
N TYR A 92 0.70 -4.89 37.20
CA TYR A 92 1.46 -5.76 38.11
C TYR A 92 2.13 -4.98 39.24
N VAL A 93 2.65 -3.79 38.93
CA VAL A 93 3.21 -2.86 39.93
C VAL A 93 2.12 -2.41 40.90
N GLU A 94 0.95 -2.00 40.39
CA GLU A 94 -0.18 -1.56 41.19
C GLU A 94 -0.71 -2.67 42.10
N GLN A 95 -0.77 -3.91 41.60
CA GLN A 95 -1.15 -5.08 42.41
C GLN A 95 -0.23 -5.27 43.62
N ILE A 96 1.09 -5.24 43.41
CA ILE A 96 2.08 -5.33 44.50
C ILE A 96 1.95 -4.12 45.45
N TYR A 97 1.76 -2.92 44.91
CA TYR A 97 1.58 -1.71 45.71
C TYR A 97 0.37 -1.80 46.65
N PHE A 98 -0.79 -2.29 46.18
CA PHE A 98 -1.98 -2.45 47.02
C PHE A 98 -1.76 -3.47 48.15
N ASP A 99 -1.07 -4.57 47.89
CA ASP A 99 -0.71 -5.57 48.90
C ASP A 99 0.29 -5.02 49.93
N LEU A 100 1.25 -4.19 49.50
CA LEU A 100 2.16 -3.49 50.41
C LEU A 100 1.43 -2.46 51.28
N LEU A 101 0.41 -1.77 50.75
CA LEU A 101 -0.46 -0.90 51.55
C LEU A 101 -1.25 -1.71 52.60
N ALA A 102 -1.73 -2.91 52.27
CA ALA A 102 -2.38 -3.80 53.22
C ALA A 102 -1.40 -4.29 54.31
N LEU A 103 -0.17 -4.61 53.93
CA LEU A 103 0.91 -4.95 54.85
C LEU A 103 1.22 -3.78 55.80
N LYS A 104 1.40 -2.57 55.28
CA LYS A 104 1.66 -1.35 56.07
C LYS A 104 0.57 -1.06 57.11
N LYS A 105 -0.69 -1.37 56.81
CA LYS A 105 -1.79 -1.24 57.79
C LYS A 105 -1.67 -2.23 58.95
N SER A 106 -1.04 -3.37 58.71
CA SER A 106 -0.92 -4.45 59.68
C SER A 106 0.37 -4.39 60.50
N LYS A 107 1.49 -3.99 59.88
CA LYS A 107 2.83 -4.01 60.47
C LYS A 107 3.67 -2.85 59.93
N PRO A 108 4.61 -2.29 60.72
CA PRO A 108 5.56 -1.30 60.22
C PRO A 108 6.32 -1.82 59.01
N LEU A 109 6.34 -1.03 57.94
CA LEU A 109 7.00 -1.32 56.67
C LEU A 109 8.05 -0.25 56.39
N VAL A 110 9.31 -0.64 56.25
CA VAL A 110 10.43 0.27 55.92
C VAL A 110 11.07 -0.18 54.61
N ALA A 111 11.40 0.74 53.71
CA ALA A 111 12.10 0.43 52.47
C ALA A 111 13.61 0.70 52.62
N SER A 112 14.43 -0.20 52.06
CA SER A 112 15.87 -0.04 51.86
C SER A 112 16.15 -0.10 50.36
N VAL A 113 16.39 1.06 49.76
CA VAL A 113 16.53 1.21 48.31
C VAL A 113 17.99 1.04 47.88
N VAL A 114 18.24 0.06 47.02
CA VAL A 114 19.43 0.01 46.16
C VAL A 114 19.15 0.84 44.91
N SER A 115 18.06 0.51 44.21
CA SER A 115 17.50 1.25 43.08
C SER A 115 15.98 1.16 43.11
N ALA A 116 15.28 2.28 42.98
CA ALA A 116 13.82 2.34 42.95
C ALA A 116 13.40 3.32 41.86
N LEU A 117 13.23 2.81 40.64
CA LEU A 117 12.85 3.59 39.46
C LEU A 117 11.45 3.21 38.97
N SER A 118 10.68 4.20 38.53
CA SER A 118 9.32 4.04 38.00
C SER A 118 8.47 3.14 38.92
N GLY A 119 8.00 1.98 38.46
CA GLY A 119 7.25 1.04 39.30
C GLY A 119 7.97 0.59 40.58
N GLY A 120 9.30 0.53 40.58
CA GLY A 120 10.10 0.28 41.79
C GLY A 120 9.97 1.41 42.82
N TYR A 121 9.90 2.66 42.35
CA TYR A 121 9.57 3.79 43.24
C TYR A 121 8.10 3.76 43.67
N TYR A 122 7.19 3.42 42.77
CA TYR A 122 5.76 3.30 43.07
C TYR A 122 5.52 2.42 44.31
N ILE A 123 6.12 1.23 44.34
CA ILE A 123 6.02 0.31 45.48
C ILE A 123 6.82 0.80 46.70
N ALA A 124 7.98 1.46 46.52
CA ALA A 124 8.76 2.03 47.63
C ALA A 124 7.94 3.02 48.45
N VAL A 125 7.11 3.80 47.77
CA VAL A 125 6.27 4.84 48.38
C VAL A 125 5.15 4.25 49.23
N ALA A 126 4.84 2.95 49.11
CA ALA A 126 3.96 2.28 50.06
C ALA A 126 4.54 2.21 51.47
N ALA A 127 5.86 2.32 51.68
CA ALA A 127 6.49 2.19 53.00
C ALA A 127 6.14 3.34 53.98
N ASN A 128 6.40 3.14 55.28
CA ASN A 128 6.34 4.18 56.30
C ASN A 128 7.59 5.09 56.29
N TYR A 129 8.73 4.51 55.91
CA TYR A 129 10.04 5.17 55.88
C TYR A 129 10.90 4.56 54.78
N ILE A 130 11.65 5.39 54.04
CA ILE A 130 12.44 4.99 52.88
C ILE A 130 13.90 5.43 53.10
N PHE A 131 14.79 4.44 53.19
CA PHE A 131 16.24 4.65 53.13
C PHE A 131 16.76 4.44 51.72
N ALA A 132 17.81 5.16 51.34
CA ALA A 132 18.59 4.88 50.13
C ALA A 132 20.08 5.14 50.36
N HIS A 133 20.96 4.56 49.54
CA HIS A 133 22.36 4.95 49.52
C HIS A 133 22.55 6.31 48.83
N PRO A 134 23.65 7.04 49.09
CA PRO A 134 23.92 8.34 48.46
C PRO A 134 23.81 8.32 46.92
N THR A 135 24.25 7.24 46.30
CA THR A 135 24.27 7.04 44.84
C THR A 135 23.16 6.12 44.33
N SER A 136 22.20 5.73 45.18
CA SER A 136 21.03 4.99 44.73
C SER A 136 20.24 5.80 43.72
N MET A 137 19.69 5.14 42.71
CA MET A 137 18.82 5.78 41.73
C MET A 137 17.37 5.71 42.19
N VAL A 138 16.72 6.86 42.30
CA VAL A 138 15.35 7.00 42.82
C VAL A 138 14.52 7.88 41.89
N GLY A 139 13.25 7.57 41.71
CA GLY A 139 12.32 8.41 40.96
C GLY A 139 11.97 7.78 39.61
N ASN A 140 12.27 8.45 38.50
CA ASN A 140 11.74 8.12 37.18
C ASN A 140 10.21 7.98 37.18
N VAL A 141 9.54 8.95 37.82
CA VAL A 141 8.08 9.00 37.95
C VAL A 141 7.49 9.33 36.59
N GLY A 142 7.11 8.29 35.87
CA GLY A 142 6.66 8.39 34.49
C GLY A 142 6.05 7.08 34.02
N VAL A 143 5.25 7.18 32.96
CA VAL A 143 4.61 6.05 32.29
C VAL A 143 4.96 6.15 30.81
N LYS A 144 5.29 5.01 30.20
CA LYS A 144 5.58 4.92 28.77
C LYS A 144 4.70 3.83 28.16
N ALA A 145 4.26 4.05 26.94
CA ALA A 145 3.49 3.08 26.16
C ALA A 145 3.72 3.30 24.66
N SER A 146 3.46 2.26 23.86
CA SER A 146 3.35 2.39 22.41
C SER A 146 1.95 2.91 22.05
N MET A 147 1.84 3.73 21.01
CA MET A 147 0.54 4.19 20.50
C MET A 147 -0.24 2.99 19.92
N PRO A 148 -1.58 2.94 20.05
CA PRO A 148 -2.39 2.00 19.29
C PRO A 148 -2.06 2.14 17.80
N PRO A 149 -1.92 1.04 17.04
CA PRO A 149 -1.57 1.12 15.63
C PRO A 149 -2.80 1.50 14.79
N ILE A 150 -2.56 1.90 13.54
CA ILE A 150 -3.63 2.04 12.54
C ILE A 150 -3.98 0.64 12.05
N LEU A 151 -5.27 0.29 12.12
CA LEU A 151 -5.76 -1.00 11.69
C LEU A 151 -5.84 -1.07 10.16
N ILE A 152 -5.34 -2.17 9.58
CA ILE A 152 -5.74 -2.60 8.24
C ILE A 152 -6.89 -3.61 8.42
N PRO A 153 -8.10 -3.29 7.94
CA PRO A 153 -9.26 -4.16 8.06
C PRO A 153 -9.14 -5.39 7.16
N SER A 154 -9.96 -6.42 7.38
CA SER A 154 -10.04 -7.62 6.53
C SER A 154 -11.50 -7.94 6.25
N GLU A 155 -11.81 -8.39 5.04
CA GLU A 155 -13.15 -8.86 4.66
C GLU A 155 -13.47 -10.27 5.20
N ILE A 156 -12.44 -11.04 5.53
CA ILE A 156 -12.59 -12.41 6.06
C ILE A 156 -12.65 -12.42 7.59
N SER A 157 -11.84 -11.57 8.24
CA SER A 157 -11.83 -11.42 9.69
C SER A 157 -12.63 -10.18 10.10
N ILE A 158 -13.83 -10.42 10.63
CA ILE A 158 -14.75 -9.36 11.03
C ILE A 158 -14.83 -9.18 12.55
N GLU A 159 -15.07 -7.94 12.98
CA GLU A 159 -15.22 -7.56 14.37
C GLU A 159 -16.40 -6.60 14.57
N THR A 160 -16.95 -6.54 15.78
CA THR A 160 -18.17 -5.77 16.05
C THR A 160 -17.92 -4.33 16.50
N GLY A 161 -16.71 -3.78 16.30
CA GLY A 161 -16.42 -2.39 16.64
C GLY A 161 -15.01 -1.92 16.29
N ALA A 162 -14.88 -0.61 16.01
CA ALA A 162 -13.67 0.01 15.45
C ALA A 162 -12.41 -0.18 16.29
N TYR A 163 -12.55 -0.28 17.61
CA TYR A 163 -11.43 -0.43 18.55
C TYR A 163 -11.22 -1.88 19.02
N LYS A 164 -11.95 -2.85 18.46
CA LYS A 164 -11.87 -4.25 18.93
C LYS A 164 -10.49 -4.86 18.72
N TRP A 165 -9.79 -4.47 17.66
CA TRP A 165 -8.40 -4.88 17.40
C TRP A 165 -7.38 -3.96 18.05
N THR A 166 -7.56 -2.64 17.96
CA THR A 166 -6.57 -1.65 18.42
C THR A 166 -6.62 -1.40 19.92
N GLY A 167 -7.72 -1.77 20.59
CA GLY A 167 -7.96 -1.62 22.02
C GLY A 167 -8.30 -0.20 22.46
N PHE A 168 -7.65 0.81 21.88
CA PHE A 168 -7.84 2.22 22.22
C PHE A 168 -7.89 3.10 20.96
N SER A 169 -8.58 4.24 21.08
CA SER A 169 -8.49 5.36 20.13
C SER A 169 -7.09 5.98 20.17
N GLN A 170 -6.54 6.31 19.01
CA GLN A 170 -5.23 6.97 18.89
C GLN A 170 -5.27 8.39 19.46
N ILE A 171 -6.38 9.11 19.26
CA ILE A 171 -6.54 10.48 19.75
C ILE A 171 -6.68 10.50 21.27
N LEU A 172 -7.40 9.53 21.84
CA LEU A 172 -7.69 9.50 23.28
C LEU A 172 -6.58 8.82 24.10
N PHE A 173 -5.77 7.94 23.50
CA PHE A 173 -4.75 7.19 24.23
C PHE A 173 -3.73 8.04 25.01
N PRO A 174 -3.24 9.20 24.52
CA PRO A 174 -2.42 10.11 25.34
C PRO A 174 -3.08 10.53 26.65
N PHE A 175 -4.41 10.72 26.67
CA PHE A 175 -5.15 11.02 27.89
C PHE A 175 -5.27 9.80 28.80
N ASN A 176 -5.37 8.58 28.25
CA ASN A 176 -5.26 7.35 29.05
C ASN A 176 -3.90 7.25 29.72
N LEU A 177 -2.82 7.53 29.00
CA LEU A 177 -1.46 7.52 29.53
C LEU A 177 -1.27 8.62 30.60
N SER A 178 -1.84 9.81 30.38
CA SER A 178 -1.85 10.88 31.39
C SER A 178 -2.57 10.45 32.67
N ARG A 179 -3.73 9.76 32.56
CA ARG A 179 -4.45 9.24 33.73
C ARG A 179 -3.63 8.22 34.53
N ALA A 180 -2.89 7.34 33.85
CA ALA A 180 -1.97 6.43 34.52
C ALA A 180 -0.86 7.18 35.27
N LEU A 181 -0.30 8.25 34.67
CA LEU A 181 0.66 9.12 35.35
C LEU A 181 0.05 9.82 36.57
N ASP A 182 -1.18 10.31 36.44
CA ASP A 182 -1.88 10.99 37.54
C ASP A 182 -2.14 10.03 38.72
N ASN A 183 -2.42 8.75 38.46
CA ASN A 183 -2.50 7.72 39.51
C ASN A 183 -1.17 7.55 40.24
N PHE A 184 -0.06 7.48 39.51
CA PHE A 184 1.28 7.38 40.10
C PHE A 184 1.61 8.61 40.96
N LEU A 185 1.38 9.82 40.44
CA LEU A 185 1.59 11.06 41.19
C LEU A 185 0.72 11.10 42.45
N SER A 186 -0.54 10.69 42.34
CA SER A 186 -1.48 10.61 43.47
C SER A 186 -0.99 9.63 44.55
N ALA A 187 -0.43 8.48 44.15
CA ALA A 187 0.17 7.53 45.08
C ALA A 187 1.35 8.14 45.84
N ILE A 188 2.17 8.96 45.16
CA ILE A 188 3.31 9.66 45.75
C ILE A 188 2.84 10.73 46.73
N GLU A 189 1.99 11.65 46.28
CA GLU A 189 1.46 12.75 47.08
C GLU A 189 0.79 12.22 48.35
N LYS A 190 -0.04 11.18 48.22
CA LYS A 190 -0.74 10.57 49.34
C LYS A 190 0.18 9.98 50.41
N ASN A 191 1.29 9.34 50.03
CA ASN A 191 2.13 8.63 50.99
C ASN A 191 3.35 9.40 51.45
N ARG A 192 3.86 10.34 50.64
CA ARG A 192 4.93 11.26 51.06
C ARG A 192 4.36 12.46 51.83
N GLY A 193 3.15 12.92 51.50
CA GLY A 193 2.48 14.04 52.18
C GLY A 193 3.38 15.27 52.29
N ASP A 194 3.41 15.91 53.46
CA ASP A 194 4.21 17.10 53.74
C ASP A 194 5.72 16.90 53.58
N LYS A 195 6.20 15.65 53.51
CA LYS A 195 7.62 15.37 53.27
C LYS A 195 8.02 15.66 51.83
N LEU A 196 7.08 15.61 50.88
CA LEU A 196 7.35 15.82 49.47
C LEU A 196 7.65 17.31 49.22
N LYS A 197 8.87 17.62 48.82
CA LYS A 197 9.31 19.01 48.57
C LYS A 197 9.38 19.35 47.10
N ILE A 198 9.61 18.34 46.27
CA ILE A 198 9.59 18.50 44.81
C ILE A 198 8.16 18.80 44.33
N PRO A 199 7.95 19.87 43.55
CA PRO A 199 6.63 20.16 43.01
C PRO A 199 6.24 19.14 41.93
N GLN A 200 4.94 18.89 41.80
CA GLN A 200 4.39 17.87 40.91
C GLN A 200 4.83 18.04 39.44
N ASN A 201 4.98 19.28 38.95
CA ASN A 201 5.45 19.57 37.59
C ASN A 201 6.89 19.10 37.31
N HIS A 202 7.75 19.03 38.34
CA HIS A 202 9.09 18.49 38.21
C HIS A 202 9.09 16.95 38.29
N LEU A 203 8.19 16.36 39.08
CA LEU A 203 7.98 14.90 39.07
C LEU A 203 7.54 14.39 37.70
N ARG A 204 6.61 15.11 37.04
CA ARG A 204 6.11 14.80 35.68
C ARG A 204 7.20 14.72 34.60
N ARG A 205 8.41 15.24 34.86
CA ARG A 205 9.55 15.15 33.93
C ARG A 205 10.22 13.78 33.91
N ALA A 206 9.82 12.85 34.80
CA ALA A 206 10.36 11.50 34.90
C ALA A 206 11.89 11.42 35.07
N LEU A 207 12.49 12.41 35.74
CA LEU A 207 13.92 12.42 36.04
C LEU A 207 14.30 11.33 37.06
N ILE A 208 15.51 10.80 36.91
CA ILE A 208 16.19 9.99 37.92
C ILE A 208 16.95 10.94 38.84
N TYR A 209 16.87 10.69 40.15
CA TYR A 209 17.58 11.43 41.18
C TYR A 209 18.50 10.48 41.94
N LEU A 210 19.72 10.93 42.24
CA LEU A 210 20.59 10.22 43.17
C LEU A 210 19.99 10.29 44.59
N GLY A 211 20.29 9.31 45.45
CA GLY A 211 19.76 9.25 46.82
C GLY A 211 19.97 10.56 47.60
N VAL A 212 21.12 11.21 47.45
CA VAL A 212 21.39 12.54 48.05
C VAL A 212 20.43 13.62 47.57
N GLU A 213 20.06 13.61 46.29
CA GLU A 213 19.10 14.55 45.70
C GLU A 213 17.66 14.18 46.10
N ALA A 214 17.33 12.89 46.04
CA ALA A 214 16.04 12.34 46.42
C ALA A 214 15.69 12.69 47.88
N LEU A 215 16.67 12.72 48.78
CA LEU A 215 16.48 13.18 50.16
C LEU A 215 16.10 14.66 50.21
N ASN A 216 16.84 15.52 49.52
CA ASN A 216 16.58 16.95 49.48
C ASN A 216 15.21 17.28 48.86
N LEU A 217 14.77 16.46 47.90
CA LEU A 217 13.49 16.57 47.20
C LEU A 217 12.32 15.92 47.97
N GLY A 218 12.59 15.20 49.07
CA GLY A 218 11.57 14.54 49.87
C GLY A 218 11.05 13.22 49.28
N LEU A 219 11.74 12.67 48.30
CA LEU A 219 11.41 11.38 47.67
C LEU A 219 11.80 10.19 48.55
N ILE A 220 12.81 10.35 49.40
CA ILE A 220 13.18 9.41 50.46
C ILE A 220 13.21 10.13 51.81
N ASP A 221 13.32 9.37 52.90
CA ASP A 221 13.34 9.92 54.25
C ASP A 221 14.76 10.12 54.79
N GLU A 222 15.70 9.23 54.44
CA GLU A 222 17.06 9.28 55.00
C GLU A 222 18.07 8.52 54.13
N LEU A 223 19.35 8.89 54.22
CA LEU A 223 20.43 8.11 53.66
C LEU A 223 20.83 7.00 54.65
N GLY A 224 20.91 5.76 54.20
CA GLY A 224 21.25 4.66 55.11
C GLY A 224 21.38 3.32 54.42
N SER A 225 21.75 2.33 55.22
CA SER A 225 21.95 0.95 54.77
C SER A 225 20.74 0.07 55.09
N LEU A 226 20.76 -1.18 54.63
CA LEU A 226 19.80 -2.19 55.06
C LEU A 226 19.74 -2.33 56.59
N GLN A 227 20.88 -2.24 57.26
CA GLN A 227 20.93 -2.32 58.72
C GLN A 227 20.17 -1.16 59.37
N SER A 228 20.32 0.05 58.83
CA SER A 228 19.57 1.24 59.26
C SER A 228 18.06 1.06 59.08
N ALA A 229 17.64 0.45 57.97
CA ALA A 229 16.24 0.13 57.72
C ALA A 229 15.67 -0.91 58.70
N ILE A 230 16.45 -1.93 59.04
CA ILE A 230 16.08 -2.97 60.04
C ILE A 230 15.92 -2.35 61.42
N GLU A 231 16.88 -1.53 61.85
CA GLU A 231 16.82 -0.82 63.13
C GLU A 231 15.61 0.12 63.20
N LYS A 232 15.33 0.85 62.11
CA LYS A 232 14.15 1.72 62.02
C LYS A 232 12.84 0.93 62.10
N ALA A 233 12.75 -0.21 61.42
CA ALA A 233 11.56 -1.07 61.45
C ALA A 233 11.32 -1.62 62.86
N ALA A 234 12.37 -2.10 63.53
CA ALA A 234 12.32 -2.56 64.92
C ALA A 234 11.92 -1.43 65.89
N GLN A 235 12.45 -0.22 65.67
CA GLN A 235 12.10 0.96 66.46
C GLN A 235 10.61 1.31 66.34
N ILE A 236 10.06 1.34 65.12
CA ILE A 236 8.63 1.63 64.90
C ILE A 236 7.74 0.54 65.53
N ALA A 237 8.20 -0.71 65.54
CA ALA A 237 7.51 -1.82 66.19
C ALA A 237 7.76 -1.96 67.70
N ASN A 238 8.54 -1.05 68.31
CA ASN A 238 8.93 -1.09 69.72
C ASN A 238 9.63 -2.41 70.15
N LEU A 239 10.49 -2.96 69.30
CA LEU A 239 11.22 -4.21 69.57
C LEU A 239 12.60 -3.92 70.19
N SER A 240 12.85 -4.43 71.39
CA SER A 240 14.16 -4.34 72.05
C SER A 240 15.06 -5.57 71.83
N ARG A 241 14.46 -6.71 71.48
CA ARG A 241 15.16 -7.96 71.12
C ARG A 241 14.40 -8.59 69.96
N TYR A 242 15.09 -8.77 68.85
CA TYR A 242 14.52 -9.35 67.64
C TYR A 242 15.60 -10.08 66.86
N ASP A 243 15.18 -11.07 66.09
CA ASP A 243 16.01 -11.68 65.06
C ASP A 243 15.56 -11.18 63.69
N VAL A 244 16.45 -11.23 62.71
CA VAL A 244 16.12 -10.88 61.32
C VAL A 244 15.89 -12.16 60.55
N VAL A 245 14.79 -12.23 59.81
CA VAL A 245 14.47 -13.39 58.95
C VAL A 245 14.11 -12.92 57.56
N GLU A 246 14.68 -13.56 56.55
CA GLU A 246 14.24 -13.35 55.17
C GLU A 246 12.91 -14.08 54.94
N VAL A 247 11.91 -13.37 54.44
CA VAL A 247 10.60 -13.95 54.12
C VAL A 247 10.69 -14.55 52.73
N LYS A 248 10.77 -15.88 52.67
CA LYS A 248 10.87 -16.63 51.43
C LYS A 248 9.51 -17.18 51.03
N PRO A 249 9.18 -17.25 49.72
CA PRO A 249 7.94 -17.85 49.26
C PRO A 249 7.80 -19.27 49.79
N ARG A 250 6.59 -19.65 50.23
CA ARG A 250 6.30 -20.98 50.79
C ARG A 250 6.71 -22.13 49.87
N ALA A 251 6.66 -21.92 48.55
CA ALA A 251 7.09 -22.87 47.53
C ALA A 251 8.60 -23.24 47.60
N MET A 252 9.46 -22.39 48.19
CA MET A 252 10.89 -22.68 48.33
C MET A 252 11.23 -23.64 49.49
N GLN A 253 10.28 -23.99 50.36
CA GLN A 253 10.51 -24.98 51.42
C GLN A 253 10.20 -26.43 50.99
N GLU A 254 9.60 -26.64 49.82
CA GLU A 254 9.26 -27.98 49.30
C GLU A 254 9.90 -28.32 47.94
N SER A 255 10.64 -27.40 47.29
CA SER A 255 11.07 -27.59 45.88
C SER A 255 12.55 -27.90 45.67
N LEU A 256 13.21 -28.67 46.55
CA LEU A 256 14.53 -29.26 46.22
C LEU A 256 14.42 -30.51 45.30
N PHE A 257 13.21 -30.89 44.86
CA PHE A 257 12.97 -32.08 44.02
C PHE A 257 12.11 -31.81 42.76
N GLN A 258 12.06 -30.58 42.26
CA GLN A 258 11.43 -30.28 40.96
C GLN A 258 12.30 -29.34 40.12
N SER A 259 13.50 -29.80 39.77
CA SER A 259 14.32 -29.18 38.73
C SER A 259 14.45 -30.14 37.55
N GLU A 260 13.35 -30.42 36.84
CA GLU A 260 13.43 -31.06 35.51
C GLU A 260 12.15 -30.97 34.65
N PHE A 261 11.13 -30.20 35.04
CA PHE A 261 9.90 -30.02 34.25
C PHE A 261 9.42 -28.56 34.12
N GLY A 262 10.32 -27.59 34.24
CA GLY A 262 10.02 -26.15 34.15
C GLY A 262 10.26 -25.50 32.78
N ASN A 263 10.76 -26.23 31.77
CA ASN A 263 11.21 -25.63 30.51
C ASN A 263 10.13 -25.52 29.41
N TYR A 264 8.83 -25.60 29.74
CA TYR A 264 7.78 -25.58 28.71
C TYR A 264 6.76 -24.44 28.77
N THR A 265 6.85 -23.49 29.70
CA THR A 265 5.87 -22.37 29.72
C THR A 265 6.46 -21.08 30.31
N SER A 266 7.37 -20.38 29.62
CA SER A 266 7.69 -19.00 30.06
C SER A 266 8.47 -18.06 29.11
N THR A 267 8.73 -18.39 27.84
CA THR A 267 9.44 -17.41 26.96
C THR A 267 8.93 -17.26 25.54
N ASN A 268 7.96 -18.07 25.09
CA ASN A 268 7.28 -17.88 23.81
C ASN A 268 5.85 -18.44 23.90
N ALA A 269 5.00 -17.86 24.75
CA ALA A 269 3.57 -17.89 24.42
C ALA A 269 3.46 -17.01 23.17
N GLY A 270 3.57 -17.61 21.98
CA GLY A 270 3.40 -16.91 20.72
C GLY A 270 2.11 -16.11 20.80
N ILE A 271 2.13 -14.88 20.26
CA ILE A 271 0.92 -14.06 20.13
C ILE A 271 -0.14 -14.95 19.47
N LEU A 272 -1.27 -15.16 20.14
CA LEU A 272 -2.37 -15.95 19.61
C LEU A 272 -2.86 -15.27 18.33
N THR A 273 -2.77 -15.94 17.18
CA THR A 273 -3.16 -15.38 15.88
C THR A 273 -4.52 -15.91 15.42
N MET A 274 -5.13 -15.25 14.43
CA MET A 274 -6.34 -15.79 13.79
C MET A 274 -6.09 -17.15 13.13
N ASP A 275 -4.90 -17.38 12.56
CA ASP A 275 -4.55 -18.69 11.98
C ASP A 275 -4.54 -19.80 13.03
N MET A 276 -4.02 -19.51 14.22
CA MET A 276 -4.06 -20.46 15.34
C MET A 276 -5.50 -20.73 15.79
N LEU A 277 -6.35 -19.70 15.84
CA LEU A 277 -7.77 -19.87 16.17
C LEU A 277 -8.51 -20.69 15.10
N ASN A 278 -8.31 -20.40 13.82
CA ASN A 278 -8.90 -21.12 12.70
C ASN A 278 -8.41 -22.58 12.64
N ALA A 279 -7.16 -22.85 13.03
CA ALA A 279 -6.64 -24.21 13.13
C ALA A 279 -7.30 -25.01 14.28
N LEU A 280 -7.59 -24.35 15.41
CA LEU A 280 -8.27 -24.96 16.54
C LEU A 280 -9.79 -25.13 16.30
N HIS A 281 -10.40 -24.11 15.67
CA HIS A 281 -11.82 -24.01 15.38
C HIS A 281 -12.01 -23.46 13.96
N PRO A 282 -12.10 -24.33 12.94
CA PRO A 282 -12.25 -23.90 11.55
C PRO A 282 -13.47 -22.99 11.32
N PRO A 283 -13.37 -21.96 10.45
CA PRO A 283 -14.50 -21.09 10.12
C PRO A 283 -15.72 -21.84 9.57
N PRO A 284 -16.96 -21.40 9.89
CA PRO A 284 -17.30 -20.25 10.72
C PRO A 284 -17.17 -20.57 12.23
N ALA A 285 -16.37 -19.77 12.95
CA ALA A 285 -16.23 -19.83 14.40
C ALA A 285 -16.36 -18.42 15.00
N ILE A 286 -16.92 -18.31 16.20
CA ILE A 286 -17.14 -17.02 16.90
C ILE A 286 -16.38 -17.05 18.22
N HIS A 287 -15.57 -16.02 18.47
CA HIS A 287 -14.70 -15.92 19.64
C HIS A 287 -14.98 -14.66 20.48
N TYR A 288 -15.09 -14.83 21.81
CA TYR A 288 -15.07 -13.72 22.77
C TYR A 288 -13.65 -13.45 23.24
N ILE A 289 -12.83 -12.88 22.36
CA ILE A 289 -11.40 -12.64 22.61
C ILE A 289 -10.97 -11.26 22.16
N TYR A 290 -9.96 -10.68 22.82
CA TYR A 290 -9.22 -9.54 22.31
C TYR A 290 -7.90 -10.07 21.76
N LEU A 291 -7.61 -9.76 20.51
CA LEU A 291 -6.33 -10.03 19.89
C LEU A 291 -5.69 -8.68 19.56
N PRO A 292 -4.42 -8.47 19.95
CA PRO A 292 -3.75 -7.23 19.62
C PRO A 292 -3.44 -7.19 18.10
N PRO A 293 -3.26 -6.03 17.47
CA PRO A 293 -3.14 -5.91 16.01
C PRO A 293 -1.92 -6.67 15.44
N GLU A 294 -0.88 -6.87 16.24
CA GLU A 294 0.29 -7.70 15.89
C GLU A 294 -0.12 -9.13 15.53
N ALA A 295 -1.21 -9.65 16.10
CA ALA A 295 -1.75 -10.96 15.79
C ALA A 295 -2.28 -11.08 14.33
N LEU A 296 -2.72 -9.98 13.73
CA LEU A 296 -3.16 -9.93 12.33
C LEU A 296 -1.97 -9.97 11.36
N PHE A 297 -0.88 -9.27 11.68
CA PHE A 297 0.31 -9.24 10.82
C PHE A 297 1.12 -10.54 10.91
N LEU A 298 0.98 -11.27 12.01
CA LEU A 298 1.57 -12.59 12.20
C LEU A 298 0.74 -13.72 11.59
N SER A 299 -0.53 -13.47 11.22
CA SER A 299 -1.28 -14.43 10.41
C SER A 299 -0.77 -14.45 8.98
N SER A 300 -0.25 -15.60 8.57
CA SER A 300 0.19 -15.90 7.22
C SER A 300 -1.00 -16.43 6.41
N SER A 301 -2.03 -15.62 6.19
CA SER A 301 -3.05 -15.97 5.19
C SER A 301 -2.53 -15.61 3.79
N SER A 302 -1.61 -16.46 3.30
CA SER A 302 -1.22 -16.53 1.91
C SER A 302 -2.38 -17.13 1.10
N ALA A 303 -3.39 -16.33 0.78
CA ALA A 303 -4.23 -16.61 -0.37
C ALA A 303 -3.46 -16.13 -1.60
N SER A 304 -2.61 -16.99 -2.16
CA SER A 304 -2.02 -16.73 -3.47
C SER A 304 -3.16 -16.55 -4.48
N PRO A 305 -3.23 -15.45 -5.24
CA PRO A 305 -4.18 -15.34 -6.33
C PRO A 305 -3.92 -16.49 -7.31
N VAL A 306 -4.95 -17.29 -7.57
CA VAL A 306 -4.90 -18.35 -8.57
C VAL A 306 -4.81 -17.68 -9.94
N GLU A 307 -3.66 -17.81 -10.61
CA GLU A 307 -3.45 -17.33 -11.97
C GLU A 307 -4.40 -18.06 -12.94
N PHE A 308 -5.40 -17.36 -13.45
CA PHE A 308 -6.21 -17.82 -14.58
C PHE A 308 -5.74 -17.13 -15.85
N ASN A 309 -4.90 -17.82 -16.63
CA ASN A 309 -4.57 -17.42 -18.00
C ASN A 309 -5.69 -17.87 -18.95
N ALA A 310 -6.69 -17.01 -19.13
CA ALA A 310 -7.69 -17.18 -20.19
C ALA A 310 -7.74 -15.93 -21.07
N THR A 311 -7.05 -15.95 -22.21
CA THR A 311 -7.24 -14.94 -23.26
C THR A 311 -8.45 -15.32 -24.11
N LEU A 312 -9.52 -14.51 -24.07
CA LEU A 312 -10.64 -14.59 -25.01
C LEU A 312 -10.46 -13.52 -26.10
N SER A 313 -10.31 -13.95 -27.36
CA SER A 313 -10.34 -13.05 -28.52
C SER A 313 -11.77 -12.55 -28.74
N ALA A 314 -11.99 -11.23 -28.68
CA ALA A 314 -13.25 -10.59 -29.09
C ALA A 314 -13.00 -9.23 -29.78
N ILE A 315 -14.03 -8.78 -30.50
CA ILE A 315 -13.94 -8.07 -31.78
C ILE A 315 -13.96 -6.52 -31.65
N ARG A 316 -14.23 -5.92 -30.47
CA ARG A 316 -14.22 -4.44 -30.27
C ARG A 316 -13.90 -4.04 -28.82
N GLY A 317 -13.13 -2.96 -28.62
CA GLY A 317 -12.85 -2.30 -27.32
C GLY A 317 -11.93 -3.09 -26.38
N ASN A 318 -10.71 -2.59 -26.14
CA ASN A 318 -9.69 -3.25 -25.32
C ASN A 318 -9.65 -2.61 -23.92
N VAL A 319 -10.38 -3.17 -22.97
CA VAL A 319 -10.29 -2.79 -21.55
C VAL A 319 -9.09 -3.49 -20.95
N ILE A 320 -8.18 -2.70 -20.38
CA ILE A 320 -6.95 -3.22 -19.78
C ILE A 320 -7.07 -3.14 -18.27
N VAL A 321 -6.73 -4.24 -17.59
CA VAL A 321 -6.58 -4.31 -16.14
C VAL A 321 -5.10 -4.41 -15.82
N ASP A 322 -4.59 -3.43 -15.09
CA ASP A 322 -3.20 -3.44 -14.66
C ASP A 322 -2.99 -4.39 -13.48
N THR A 323 -2.06 -5.34 -13.63
CA THR A 323 -1.52 -6.17 -12.55
C THR A 323 -0.01 -6.02 -12.40
N SER A 324 0.63 -5.19 -13.23
CA SER A 324 2.09 -5.00 -13.24
C SER A 324 2.62 -4.34 -11.97
N HIS A 325 1.81 -3.51 -11.29
CA HIS A 325 2.13 -2.90 -9.98
C HIS A 325 1.66 -3.75 -8.79
N ARG A 326 1.62 -5.08 -8.96
CA ARG A 326 1.16 -6.07 -7.96
C ARG A 326 -0.21 -5.72 -7.39
N ASN A 327 -1.09 -5.25 -8.26
CA ASN A 327 -2.51 -5.06 -7.95
C ASN A 327 -3.08 -6.46 -7.63
N GLN A 328 -3.64 -6.66 -6.44
CA GLN A 328 -4.19 -7.97 -6.03
C GLN A 328 -5.60 -8.22 -6.59
N VAL A 329 -5.86 -7.75 -7.82
CA VAL A 329 -7.14 -7.94 -8.52
C VAL A 329 -7.07 -9.15 -9.44
N SER A 330 -8.14 -9.94 -9.50
CA SER A 330 -8.23 -11.14 -10.32
C SER A 330 -9.54 -11.20 -11.10
N TRP A 331 -9.66 -12.18 -12.00
CA TRP A 331 -10.92 -12.46 -12.69
C TRP A 331 -12.07 -12.69 -11.70
N TRP A 332 -11.80 -13.34 -10.57
CA TRP A 332 -12.81 -13.59 -9.55
C TRP A 332 -13.41 -12.31 -8.97
N VAL A 333 -12.58 -11.26 -8.81
CA VAL A 333 -13.04 -9.95 -8.31
C VAL A 333 -13.86 -9.21 -9.36
N LEU A 334 -13.47 -9.32 -10.63
CA LEU A 334 -14.06 -8.56 -11.74
C LEU A 334 -15.10 -9.35 -12.56
N ASP A 335 -15.48 -10.57 -12.15
CA ASP A 335 -16.25 -11.51 -12.98
C ASP A 335 -17.57 -10.91 -13.49
N LYS A 336 -18.28 -10.18 -12.63
CA LYS A 336 -19.54 -9.50 -12.96
C LYS A 336 -19.34 -8.32 -13.87
N LEU A 337 -18.30 -7.51 -13.63
CA LEU A 337 -17.96 -6.40 -14.51
C LEU A 337 -17.59 -6.92 -15.90
N ILE A 338 -16.74 -7.95 -15.97
CA ILE A 338 -16.36 -8.63 -17.22
C ILE A 338 -17.59 -9.19 -17.92
N PHE A 339 -18.53 -9.80 -17.19
CA PHE A 339 -19.76 -10.32 -17.76
C PHE A 339 -20.66 -9.23 -18.36
N GLU A 340 -20.85 -8.11 -17.68
CA GLU A 340 -21.61 -6.98 -18.22
C GLU A 340 -20.90 -6.32 -19.42
N LEU A 341 -19.57 -6.22 -19.39
CA LEU A 341 -18.76 -5.75 -20.52
C LEU A 341 -18.87 -6.68 -21.74
N ALA A 342 -18.86 -7.99 -21.52
CA ALA A 342 -19.02 -8.99 -22.58
C ALA A 342 -20.39 -8.89 -23.27
N LYS A 343 -21.48 -8.63 -22.51
CA LYS A 343 -22.80 -8.34 -23.10
C LYS A 343 -22.80 -7.12 -24.01
N MET A 344 -21.89 -6.18 -23.77
CA MET A 344 -21.72 -4.95 -24.54
C MET A 344 -20.60 -5.07 -25.60
N ASN A 345 -20.16 -6.29 -25.90
CA ASN A 345 -19.08 -6.59 -26.86
C ASN A 345 -17.72 -5.94 -26.54
N ALA A 346 -17.46 -5.59 -25.28
CA ALA A 346 -16.15 -5.11 -24.85
C ALA A 346 -15.27 -6.27 -24.37
N SER A 347 -14.00 -6.28 -24.77
CA SER A 347 -13.00 -7.26 -24.32
C SER A 347 -12.24 -6.76 -23.09
N VAL A 348 -11.93 -7.66 -22.17
CA VAL A 348 -11.13 -7.37 -20.97
C VAL A 348 -9.88 -8.21 -20.98
N SER A 349 -8.77 -7.62 -20.58
CA SER A 349 -7.47 -8.27 -20.58
C SER A 349 -6.62 -7.79 -19.42
N PHE A 350 -5.78 -8.68 -18.89
CA PHE A 350 -4.88 -8.39 -17.78
C PHE A 350 -3.46 -8.22 -18.32
N THR A 351 -2.70 -7.28 -17.77
CA THR A 351 -1.30 -7.02 -18.16
C THR A 351 -0.39 -7.16 -16.95
N TYR A 352 0.60 -8.04 -17.03
CA TYR A 352 1.46 -8.43 -15.90
C TYR A 352 2.80 -7.69 -15.85
N SER A 353 3.11 -6.88 -16.86
CA SER A 353 4.33 -6.07 -16.91
C SER A 353 4.04 -4.69 -17.47
N TRP A 354 4.79 -3.69 -17.01
CA TRP A 354 4.64 -2.32 -17.51
C TRP A 354 4.84 -2.23 -19.04
N SER A 355 5.80 -2.97 -19.60
CA SER A 355 6.07 -2.99 -21.05
C SER A 355 4.85 -3.44 -21.86
N ASP A 356 4.17 -4.50 -21.40
CA ASP A 356 2.94 -5.00 -22.01
C ASP A 356 1.80 -3.99 -21.86
N LEU A 357 1.58 -3.47 -20.65
CA LEU A 357 0.59 -2.41 -20.40
C LEU A 357 0.81 -1.21 -21.33
N HIS A 358 2.01 -0.66 -21.35
CA HIS A 358 2.37 0.51 -22.13
C HIS A 358 2.12 0.31 -23.63
N SER A 359 2.53 -0.84 -24.19
CA SER A 359 2.31 -1.16 -25.61
C SER A 359 0.84 -1.25 -26.02
N ARG A 360 -0.07 -1.46 -25.06
CA ARG A 360 -1.49 -1.68 -25.30
C ARG A 360 -2.36 -0.47 -24.93
N LEU A 361 -1.82 0.49 -24.17
CA LEU A 361 -2.53 1.72 -23.79
C LEU A 361 -3.02 2.53 -24.99
N GLU A 362 -2.28 2.55 -26.10
CA GLU A 362 -2.64 3.32 -27.29
C GLU A 362 -3.99 2.90 -27.89
N ASN A 363 -4.30 1.60 -27.84
CA ASN A 363 -5.53 1.02 -28.40
C ASN A 363 -6.58 0.70 -27.33
N ALA A 364 -6.33 1.08 -26.08
CA ALA A 364 -7.24 0.82 -24.97
C ALA A 364 -8.38 1.84 -24.97
N SER A 365 -9.59 1.39 -24.65
CA SER A 365 -10.70 2.31 -24.35
C SER A 365 -10.74 2.67 -22.87
N ALA A 366 -10.36 1.73 -22.00
CA ALA A 366 -10.33 1.94 -20.57
C ALA A 366 -9.13 1.23 -19.92
N LEU A 367 -8.58 1.84 -18.88
CA LEU A 367 -7.60 1.27 -17.99
C LEU A 367 -8.21 1.14 -16.59
N ILE A 368 -8.15 -0.06 -16.01
CA ILE A 368 -8.52 -0.35 -14.62
C ILE A 368 -7.25 -0.55 -13.81
N VAL A 369 -7.07 0.27 -12.78
CA VAL A 369 -6.03 0.14 -11.76
C VAL A 369 -6.74 -0.09 -10.44
N ALA A 370 -6.44 -1.19 -9.74
CA ALA A 370 -7.22 -1.66 -8.61
C ALA A 370 -6.33 -2.06 -7.43
N SER A 371 -6.31 -1.23 -6.40
CA SER A 371 -5.46 -1.37 -5.21
C SER A 371 -4.02 -1.78 -5.56
N PRO A 372 -3.28 -0.96 -6.35
CA PRO A 372 -1.88 -1.23 -6.60
C PRO A 372 -1.12 -1.30 -5.29
N THR A 373 -0.10 -2.15 -5.19
CA THR A 373 0.73 -2.28 -3.98
C THR A 373 2.14 -1.73 -4.16
N ILE A 374 2.48 -1.32 -5.39
CA ILE A 374 3.72 -0.65 -5.77
C ILE A 374 3.39 0.72 -6.37
N PRO A 375 4.10 1.80 -5.98
CA PRO A 375 3.95 3.11 -6.62
C PRO A 375 4.35 3.11 -8.10
N TYR A 376 3.59 3.85 -8.92
CA TYR A 376 3.94 4.16 -10.29
C TYR A 376 5.10 5.17 -10.32
N SER A 377 6.02 4.99 -11.26
CA SER A 377 7.07 5.98 -11.53
C SER A 377 6.48 7.26 -12.12
N THR A 378 7.30 8.32 -12.20
CA THR A 378 6.85 9.58 -12.80
C THR A 378 6.52 9.38 -14.27
N GLU A 379 7.39 8.67 -14.98
CA GLU A 379 7.25 8.35 -16.40
C GLU A 379 6.03 7.47 -16.67
N GLU A 380 5.81 6.45 -15.83
CA GLU A 380 4.65 5.56 -15.98
C GLU A 380 3.34 6.33 -15.82
N ALA A 381 3.27 7.18 -14.79
CA ALA A 381 2.09 7.98 -14.53
C ALA A 381 1.87 9.08 -15.60
N ASP A 382 2.92 9.60 -16.22
CA ASP A 382 2.82 10.54 -17.35
C ASP A 382 2.22 9.85 -18.59
N GLU A 383 2.57 8.60 -18.87
CA GLU A 383 1.98 7.82 -19.97
C GLU A 383 0.50 7.52 -19.73
N ILE A 384 0.12 7.20 -18.48
CA ILE A 384 -1.30 7.03 -18.12
C ILE A 384 -2.05 8.36 -18.24
N GLU A 385 -1.44 9.50 -17.84
CA GLU A 385 -2.06 10.81 -18.03
C GLU A 385 -2.25 11.14 -19.52
N LYS A 386 -1.29 10.79 -20.39
CA LYS A 386 -1.44 10.94 -21.85
C LYS A 386 -2.61 10.10 -22.38
N PHE A 387 -2.73 8.85 -21.93
CA PHE A 387 -3.86 7.98 -22.27
C PHE A 387 -5.20 8.63 -21.92
N VAL A 388 -5.36 9.16 -20.69
CA VAL A 388 -6.59 9.84 -20.28
C VAL A 388 -6.83 11.08 -21.15
N ARG A 389 -5.82 11.92 -21.39
CA ARG A 389 -5.97 13.14 -22.20
C ARG A 389 -6.47 12.86 -23.62
N LYS A 390 -6.07 11.72 -24.20
CA LYS A 390 -6.50 11.26 -25.54
C LYS A 390 -7.95 10.75 -25.60
N GLY A 391 -8.67 10.71 -24.48
CA GLY A 391 -10.05 10.21 -24.43
C GLY A 391 -10.22 8.89 -23.68
N GLY A 392 -9.14 8.32 -23.14
CA GLY A 392 -9.20 7.11 -22.36
C GLY A 392 -9.96 7.28 -21.04
N LEU A 393 -10.68 6.22 -20.64
CA LEU A 393 -11.29 6.14 -19.31
C LEU A 393 -10.33 5.48 -18.33
N LEU A 394 -9.93 6.17 -17.27
CA LEU A 394 -9.16 5.60 -16.17
C LEU A 394 -10.07 5.31 -14.97
N LEU A 395 -10.14 4.05 -14.57
CA LEU A 395 -10.82 3.57 -13.37
C LEU A 395 -9.80 3.27 -12.29
N LEU A 396 -9.82 4.08 -11.23
CA LEU A 396 -8.99 3.90 -10.04
C LEU A 396 -9.85 3.31 -8.93
N PHE A 397 -9.53 2.10 -8.51
CA PHE A 397 -10.10 1.51 -7.31
C PHE A 397 -9.07 1.45 -6.21
N PHE A 398 -9.50 1.70 -4.99
CA PHE A 398 -8.69 1.47 -3.80
C PHE A 398 -9.56 0.98 -2.67
N ASP A 399 -9.41 -0.30 -2.35
CA ASP A 399 -10.00 -0.96 -1.21
C ASP A 399 -8.90 -1.17 -0.14
N PRO A 400 -9.06 -0.62 1.08
CA PRO A 400 -8.08 -0.71 2.15
C PRO A 400 -8.09 -2.06 2.88
N ALA A 401 -8.92 -3.03 2.47
CA ALA A 401 -8.92 -4.36 3.08
C ALA A 401 -7.60 -5.13 2.82
N TRP A 402 -7.22 -5.96 3.79
CA TRP A 402 -5.99 -6.75 3.80
C TRP A 402 -5.86 -7.64 2.57
N GLU A 403 -6.98 -8.16 2.06
CA GLU A 403 -7.09 -9.00 0.88
C GLU A 403 -6.59 -8.29 -0.40
N TYR A 404 -6.58 -6.96 -0.43
CA TYR A 404 -6.09 -6.18 -1.56
C TYR A 404 -4.73 -5.52 -1.29
N ILE A 405 -4.48 -5.12 -0.04
CA ILE A 405 -3.23 -4.44 0.35
C ILE A 405 -2.10 -5.45 0.60
N GLY A 406 -2.36 -6.47 1.41
CA GLY A 406 -1.39 -7.45 1.88
C GLY A 406 -0.12 -6.86 2.49
N MET A 407 0.90 -7.71 2.63
CA MET A 407 2.20 -7.31 3.20
C MET A 407 2.97 -6.33 2.31
N GLU A 408 2.80 -6.42 0.99
CA GLU A 408 3.49 -5.57 0.03
C GLU A 408 2.94 -4.13 0.08
N GLY A 409 1.61 -3.95 0.11
CA GLY A 409 1.01 -2.63 0.27
C GLY A 409 1.37 -1.98 1.60
N LEU A 410 1.46 -2.76 2.69
CA LEU A 410 1.96 -2.30 3.99
C LEU A 410 3.36 -1.68 3.90
N ARG A 411 4.30 -2.38 3.24
CA ARG A 411 5.68 -1.92 3.05
C ARG A 411 5.76 -0.63 2.22
N SER A 412 4.78 -0.43 1.35
CA SER A 412 4.64 0.75 0.49
C SER A 412 3.76 1.85 1.11
N GLU A 413 3.59 1.89 2.43
CA GLU A 413 2.79 2.92 3.13
C GLU A 413 1.29 2.94 2.77
N ILE A 414 0.73 1.81 2.30
CA ILE A 414 -0.70 1.52 2.03
C ILE A 414 -1.30 2.37 0.90
N ILE A 415 -1.31 3.69 1.06
CA ILE A 415 -1.95 4.64 0.12
C ILE A 415 -0.98 5.21 -0.92
N ALA A 416 0.33 5.14 -0.68
CA ALA A 416 1.32 5.70 -1.61
C ALA A 416 1.24 5.10 -3.01
N PRO A 417 0.96 3.79 -3.20
CA PRO A 417 0.81 3.19 -4.52
C PRO A 417 -0.29 3.84 -5.35
N VAL A 418 -1.53 3.86 -4.86
CA VAL A 418 -2.64 4.44 -5.63
C VAL A 418 -2.50 5.95 -5.77
N ASN A 419 -1.99 6.62 -4.73
CA ASN A 419 -1.81 8.08 -4.73
C ASN A 419 -0.60 8.54 -5.54
N SER A 420 0.32 7.66 -5.94
CA SER A 420 1.35 8.01 -6.93
C SER A 420 0.78 8.35 -8.31
N LEU A 421 -0.43 7.85 -8.60
CA LEU A 421 -1.17 8.09 -9.84
C LEU A 421 -2.34 9.06 -9.65
N SER A 422 -3.20 8.83 -8.65
CA SER A 422 -4.46 9.57 -8.48
C SER A 422 -4.28 11.08 -8.30
N VAL A 423 -3.21 11.51 -7.61
CA VAL A 423 -2.95 12.93 -7.30
C VAL A 423 -2.71 13.79 -8.53
N ARG A 424 -2.26 13.18 -9.64
CA ARG A 424 -2.09 13.88 -10.94
C ARG A 424 -3.41 14.39 -11.51
N PHE A 425 -4.50 13.75 -11.12
CA PHE A 425 -5.86 14.08 -11.54
C PHE A 425 -6.61 14.89 -10.47
N GLY A 426 -5.93 15.35 -9.41
CA GLY A 426 -6.55 16.10 -8.31
C GLY A 426 -7.38 15.23 -7.37
N LEU A 427 -7.14 13.92 -7.36
CA LEU A 427 -7.79 12.94 -6.51
C LEU A 427 -6.78 12.35 -5.52
N SER A 428 -7.19 12.04 -4.30
CA SER A 428 -6.34 11.35 -3.34
C SER A 428 -7.17 10.45 -2.45
N PHE A 429 -6.83 9.18 -2.39
CA PHE A 429 -7.45 8.23 -1.47
C PHE A 429 -6.96 8.49 -0.05
N ALA A 430 -7.91 8.56 0.88
CA ALA A 430 -7.66 8.76 2.28
C ALA A 430 -7.01 7.52 2.90
N LYS A 431 -6.22 7.75 3.95
CA LYS A 431 -5.63 6.67 4.76
C LYS A 431 -6.71 6.00 5.61
N GLY A 432 -6.66 4.68 5.69
CA GLY A 432 -7.57 3.87 6.49
C GLY A 432 -8.87 3.58 5.78
N TYR A 433 -9.90 3.26 6.57
CA TYR A 433 -11.23 2.88 6.10
C TYR A 433 -12.30 3.76 6.75
N LEU A 434 -13.48 3.75 6.17
CA LEU A 434 -14.66 4.42 6.66
C LEU A 434 -15.55 3.45 7.45
N TYR A 435 -16.18 3.93 8.50
CA TYR A 435 -17.15 3.17 9.26
C TYR A 435 -18.27 4.04 9.78
N ASN A 436 -19.42 3.45 10.06
CA ASN A 436 -20.56 4.13 10.66
C ASN A 436 -21.12 3.23 11.76
N GLU A 437 -21.43 3.79 12.93
CA GLU A 437 -21.96 3.05 14.08
C GLU A 437 -23.49 3.19 14.24
N ASP A 438 -24.10 4.07 13.45
CA ASP A 438 -25.54 4.39 13.49
C ASP A 438 -26.29 3.85 12.26
N GLU A 439 -25.75 4.06 11.05
CA GLU A 439 -26.35 3.66 9.77
C GLU A 439 -25.37 2.81 8.94
N TYR A 440 -25.44 1.49 9.11
CA TYR A 440 -24.56 0.53 8.41
C TYR A 440 -25.27 -0.78 8.03
N PHE A 441 -24.74 -1.49 7.03
CA PHE A 441 -25.28 -2.77 6.56
C PHE A 441 -24.63 -3.95 7.28
N GLY A 442 -25.26 -4.42 8.35
CA GLY A 442 -24.85 -5.62 9.09
C GLY A 442 -23.60 -5.44 9.97
N MET A 443 -22.53 -4.85 9.43
CA MET A 443 -21.29 -4.51 10.13
C MET A 443 -20.95 -3.04 9.99
N TYR A 444 -20.35 -2.45 11.03
CA TYR A 444 -20.04 -1.02 11.13
C TYR A 444 -19.16 -0.47 9.98
N ARG A 445 -18.33 -1.33 9.35
CA ARG A 445 -17.49 -0.95 8.18
C ARG A 445 -18.24 -0.97 6.85
N ASN A 446 -19.46 -1.50 6.81
CA ASN A 446 -20.27 -1.60 5.61
C ASN A 446 -21.19 -0.39 5.54
N ILE A 447 -20.72 0.66 4.88
CA ILE A 447 -21.36 1.97 4.93
C ILE A 447 -22.40 2.14 3.83
N TYR A 448 -23.50 2.82 4.16
CA TYR A 448 -24.46 3.25 3.16
C TYR A 448 -23.99 4.51 2.43
N VAL A 449 -24.24 4.53 1.11
CA VAL A 449 -23.97 5.67 0.23
C VAL A 449 -25.30 6.05 -0.41
N ARG A 450 -25.85 7.20 0.00
CA ARG A 450 -27.20 7.64 -0.43
C ARG A 450 -27.23 9.03 -1.06
N LYS A 451 -26.12 9.76 -0.98
CA LYS A 451 -25.99 11.07 -1.61
C LYS A 451 -25.26 10.92 -2.93
N PHE A 452 -25.93 11.31 -4.02
CA PHE A 452 -25.40 11.19 -5.37
C PHE A 452 -25.41 12.53 -6.10
N GLY A 453 -24.32 12.79 -6.81
CA GLY A 453 -24.16 13.90 -7.74
C GLY A 453 -24.75 13.54 -9.09
N ASN A 454 -24.93 14.55 -9.95
CA ASN A 454 -25.38 14.33 -11.32
C ASN A 454 -24.21 13.79 -12.18
N HIS A 455 -24.17 12.48 -12.37
CA HIS A 455 -23.18 11.81 -13.21
C HIS A 455 -23.79 10.57 -13.85
N ALA A 456 -23.32 10.17 -15.03
CA ALA A 456 -23.82 8.98 -15.72
C ALA A 456 -23.65 7.71 -14.87
N LEU A 457 -22.58 7.64 -14.08
CA LEU A 457 -22.30 6.53 -13.16
C LEU A 457 -23.34 6.40 -12.04
N THR A 458 -23.83 7.52 -11.53
CA THR A 458 -24.73 7.57 -10.36
C THR A 458 -26.20 7.68 -10.73
N ARG A 459 -26.51 7.56 -12.03
CA ARG A 459 -27.86 7.67 -12.56
C ARG A 459 -28.74 6.53 -12.03
N ASN A 460 -29.94 6.88 -11.57
CA ASN A 460 -30.97 5.95 -11.09
C ASN A 460 -30.52 5.07 -9.90
N LEU A 461 -29.55 5.53 -9.10
CA LEU A 461 -29.16 4.91 -7.84
C LEU A 461 -29.94 5.56 -6.68
N ASN A 462 -30.47 4.74 -5.78
CA ASN A 462 -31.15 5.19 -4.56
C ASN A 462 -30.27 4.98 -3.33
N SER A 463 -29.54 3.87 -3.29
CA SER A 463 -28.65 3.51 -2.19
C SER A 463 -27.61 2.52 -2.68
N LEU A 464 -26.38 2.63 -2.18
CA LEU A 464 -25.34 1.63 -2.33
C LEU A 464 -24.87 1.20 -0.94
N VAL A 465 -24.19 0.06 -0.89
CA VAL A 465 -23.41 -0.36 0.28
C VAL A 465 -21.99 -0.60 -0.19
N PHE A 466 -21.04 0.14 0.38
CA PHE A 466 -19.63 -0.13 0.18
C PHE A 466 -19.06 -0.84 1.40
N PHE A 467 -18.15 -1.78 1.17
CA PHE A 467 -17.59 -2.65 2.19
C PHE A 467 -16.15 -2.21 2.45
N THR A 468 -15.86 -1.84 3.71
CA THR A 468 -14.52 -1.39 4.11
C THR A 468 -13.98 -0.21 3.27
N ALA A 469 -14.86 0.68 2.82
CA ALA A 469 -14.50 1.71 1.86
C ALA A 469 -13.42 2.69 2.36
N ALA A 470 -12.56 3.18 1.46
CA ALA A 470 -11.74 4.36 1.66
C ALA A 470 -12.48 5.65 1.24
N GLY A 471 -12.21 6.75 1.94
CA GLY A 471 -12.63 8.08 1.50
C GLY A 471 -11.75 8.63 0.37
N ILE A 472 -12.28 9.57 -0.41
CA ILE A 472 -11.58 10.22 -1.53
C ILE A 472 -11.59 11.74 -1.36
N TYR A 473 -10.41 12.33 -1.20
CA TYR A 473 -10.23 13.77 -1.30
C TYR A 473 -10.21 14.19 -2.77
N SER A 474 -11.18 15.01 -3.17
CA SER A 474 -11.44 15.28 -4.59
C SER A 474 -11.68 16.76 -4.90
N ALA A 475 -11.46 17.68 -3.95
CA ALA A 475 -11.66 19.12 -4.12
C ALA A 475 -13.02 19.50 -4.78
N GLY A 476 -14.11 18.85 -4.36
CA GLY A 476 -15.46 19.09 -4.88
C GLY A 476 -15.84 18.28 -6.13
N LYS A 477 -15.02 17.29 -6.51
CA LYS A 477 -15.28 16.37 -7.64
C LYS A 477 -15.90 15.02 -7.23
N GLY A 478 -16.36 14.92 -5.98
CA GLY A 478 -17.15 13.79 -5.52
C GLY A 478 -18.44 13.67 -6.32
N ILE A 479 -18.88 12.44 -6.55
CA ILE A 479 -20.17 12.13 -7.19
C ILE A 479 -21.02 11.16 -6.35
N ALA A 480 -20.44 10.51 -5.35
CA ALA A 480 -21.19 9.78 -4.33
C ALA A 480 -20.54 9.94 -2.97
N TRP A 481 -21.36 10.13 -1.93
CA TRP A 481 -20.88 10.38 -0.56
C TRP A 481 -21.57 9.47 0.46
N ALA A 482 -20.77 9.03 1.43
CA ALA A 482 -21.26 8.41 2.64
C ALA A 482 -22.05 9.43 3.49
N SER A 483 -22.82 8.96 4.47
CA SER A 483 -23.54 9.86 5.39
C SER A 483 -22.56 10.70 6.22
N ASN A 484 -22.99 11.86 6.70
CA ASN A 484 -22.20 12.78 7.52
C ASN A 484 -21.84 12.22 8.92
N GLU A 485 -22.49 11.13 9.34
CA GLU A 485 -22.21 10.38 10.57
C GLU A 485 -21.14 9.29 10.35
N THR A 486 -20.64 9.14 9.11
CA THR A 486 -19.58 8.20 8.79
C THR A 486 -18.24 8.72 9.27
N TYR A 487 -17.47 7.89 9.96
CA TYR A 487 -16.16 8.19 10.52
C TYR A 487 -15.02 7.69 9.62
N SER A 488 -13.93 8.45 9.59
CA SER A 488 -12.62 7.93 9.16
C SER A 488 -11.93 7.21 10.32
N SER A 489 -11.41 6.00 10.09
CA SER A 489 -10.67 5.23 11.11
C SER A 489 -9.32 5.81 11.51
N VAL A 490 -8.77 6.73 10.70
CA VAL A 490 -7.51 7.41 11.00
C VAL A 490 -7.75 8.80 11.59
N ALA A 491 -8.70 9.56 11.05
CA ALA A 491 -9.01 10.89 11.57
C ALA A 491 -9.90 10.83 12.83
N GLU A 492 -10.52 9.68 13.12
CA GLU A 492 -11.53 9.46 14.18
C GLU A 492 -12.58 10.59 14.19
N ARG A 493 -13.01 10.99 12.98
CA ARG A 493 -13.92 12.12 12.78
C ARG A 493 -15.04 11.76 11.83
N ALA A 494 -16.27 12.06 12.26
CA ALA A 494 -17.46 12.06 11.43
C ALA A 494 -17.41 13.20 10.40
N ASP A 495 -17.64 12.88 9.13
CA ASP A 495 -17.77 13.86 8.06
C ASP A 495 -18.50 13.26 6.85
N GLU A 496 -18.84 14.09 5.88
CA GLU A 496 -19.38 13.64 4.60
C GLU A 496 -18.23 13.25 3.65
N TYR A 497 -17.82 11.99 3.70
CA TYR A 497 -16.73 11.47 2.87
C TYR A 497 -17.22 11.09 1.47
N ALA A 498 -16.57 11.63 0.44
CA ALA A 498 -16.76 11.13 -0.92
C ALA A 498 -16.16 9.74 -1.03
N VAL A 499 -16.91 8.80 -1.62
CA VAL A 499 -16.48 7.41 -1.86
C VAL A 499 -16.40 7.08 -3.34
N ILE A 500 -17.00 7.94 -4.18
CA ILE A 500 -16.80 7.95 -5.63
C ILE A 500 -16.53 9.39 -6.06
N ALA A 501 -15.51 9.59 -6.88
CA ALA A 501 -15.19 10.87 -7.50
C ALA A 501 -14.98 10.70 -9.00
N ALA A 502 -15.30 11.73 -9.78
CA ALA A 502 -15.08 11.73 -11.22
C ALA A 502 -14.49 13.07 -11.68
N VAL A 503 -13.48 13.01 -12.55
CA VAL A 503 -12.75 14.17 -13.07
C VAL A 503 -12.59 14.02 -14.57
N GLU A 504 -12.94 15.07 -15.31
CA GLU A 504 -12.63 15.18 -16.74
C GLU A 504 -11.24 15.78 -16.94
N ARG A 505 -10.44 15.21 -17.85
CA ARG A 505 -9.08 15.65 -18.17
C ARG A 505 -8.81 15.53 -19.67
N GLY A 506 -8.83 16.66 -20.37
CA GLY A 506 -8.81 16.65 -21.83
C GLY A 506 -10.13 16.07 -22.35
N ASN A 507 -10.04 15.05 -23.21
CA ASN A 507 -11.20 14.36 -23.75
C ASN A 507 -11.58 13.09 -22.97
N GLY A 508 -10.80 12.70 -21.95
CA GLY A 508 -11.05 11.49 -21.17
C GLY A 508 -11.46 11.78 -19.74
N THR A 509 -11.82 10.70 -19.05
CA THR A 509 -12.45 10.75 -17.73
C THR A 509 -11.65 9.87 -16.77
N VAL A 510 -11.50 10.33 -15.53
CA VAL A 510 -10.96 9.56 -14.41
C VAL A 510 -12.05 9.36 -13.39
N ILE A 511 -12.33 8.11 -13.03
CA ILE A 511 -13.29 7.74 -12.00
C ILE A 511 -12.54 7.01 -10.89
N ALA A 512 -12.64 7.52 -9.68
CA ALA A 512 -12.07 6.92 -8.48
C ALA A 512 -13.18 6.35 -7.59
N VAL A 513 -13.00 5.11 -7.13
CA VAL A 513 -13.93 4.38 -6.26
C VAL A 513 -13.16 3.82 -5.06
N GLY A 514 -13.63 4.12 -3.86
CA GLY A 514 -12.96 3.73 -2.60
C GLY A 514 -13.24 2.30 -2.14
N ASP A 515 -13.80 1.43 -2.99
CA ASP A 515 -14.18 0.06 -2.64
C ASP A 515 -14.07 -0.83 -3.90
N LEU A 516 -13.60 -2.07 -3.72
CA LEU A 516 -13.60 -3.13 -4.74
C LEU A 516 -14.63 -4.20 -4.43
N THR A 517 -14.84 -4.47 -3.14
CA THR A 517 -15.63 -5.59 -2.62
C THR A 517 -17.07 -5.53 -3.10
N PHE A 518 -17.66 -4.34 -3.31
CA PHE A 518 -19.03 -4.20 -3.84
C PHE A 518 -19.25 -4.89 -5.20
N MET A 519 -18.21 -5.15 -5.99
CA MET A 519 -18.37 -5.81 -7.31
C MET A 519 -18.51 -7.33 -7.23
N MET A 520 -18.13 -7.93 -6.09
CA MET A 520 -18.07 -9.38 -5.92
C MET A 520 -19.39 -9.96 -5.46
N GLU A 521 -19.65 -11.23 -5.79
CA GLU A 521 -20.76 -11.96 -5.15
C GLU A 521 -20.43 -12.31 -3.68
N PRO A 522 -21.39 -12.17 -2.75
CA PRO A 522 -22.79 -11.72 -2.95
C PRO A 522 -22.97 -10.19 -2.87
N TYR A 523 -21.93 -9.42 -2.57
CA TYR A 523 -21.95 -7.98 -2.30
C TYR A 523 -22.50 -7.12 -3.45
N CYS A 524 -22.34 -7.54 -4.70
CA CYS A 524 -22.88 -6.86 -5.88
C CYS A 524 -24.40 -6.81 -5.91
N TYR A 525 -25.10 -7.71 -5.20
CA TYR A 525 -26.56 -7.71 -5.14
C TYR A 525 -27.15 -6.97 -3.93
N VAL A 526 -26.29 -6.31 -3.14
CA VAL A 526 -26.74 -5.48 -2.01
C VAL A 526 -27.12 -4.09 -2.52
N GLU A 527 -28.32 -3.62 -2.14
CA GLU A 527 -28.89 -2.35 -2.61
C GLU A 527 -28.79 -2.18 -4.15
N ASP A 528 -28.37 -1.01 -4.65
CA ASP A 528 -28.19 -0.75 -6.08
C ASP A 528 -26.75 -1.02 -6.58
N ASN A 529 -25.93 -1.78 -5.86
CA ASN A 529 -24.52 -2.05 -6.25
C ASN A 529 -24.41 -2.65 -7.66
N TYR A 530 -25.29 -3.59 -8.02
CA TYR A 530 -25.30 -4.19 -9.36
C TYR A 530 -25.63 -3.15 -10.43
N LYS A 531 -26.53 -2.19 -10.13
CA LYS A 531 -26.86 -1.10 -11.06
C LYS A 531 -25.69 -0.16 -11.25
N LEU A 532 -24.93 0.14 -10.18
CA LEU A 532 -23.68 0.89 -10.29
C LEU A 532 -22.71 0.16 -11.23
N LEU A 533 -22.52 -1.15 -11.05
CA LEU A 533 -21.67 -1.97 -11.91
C LEU A 533 -22.12 -1.96 -13.37
N VAL A 534 -23.44 -2.06 -13.64
CA VAL A 534 -24.00 -1.93 -15.00
C VAL A 534 -23.77 -0.52 -15.59
N ASN A 535 -23.91 0.54 -14.78
CA ASN A 535 -23.60 1.90 -15.20
C ASN A 535 -22.10 2.05 -15.53
N MET A 536 -21.20 1.41 -14.77
CA MET A 536 -19.76 1.35 -15.06
C MET A 536 -19.48 0.64 -16.38
N ALA A 537 -20.04 -0.56 -16.57
CA ALA A 537 -19.88 -1.30 -17.82
C ALA A 537 -20.40 -0.49 -19.02
N SER A 538 -21.54 0.17 -18.86
CA SER A 538 -22.12 1.05 -19.90
C SER A 538 -21.21 2.22 -20.23
N LEU A 539 -20.58 2.83 -19.21
CA LEU A 539 -19.61 3.90 -19.42
C LEU A 539 -18.39 3.38 -20.18
N ILE A 540 -17.79 2.28 -19.75
CA ILE A 540 -16.64 1.67 -20.41
C ILE A 540 -16.97 1.29 -21.86
N ALA A 541 -18.15 0.72 -22.11
CA ALA A 541 -18.58 0.32 -23.45
C ALA A 541 -18.89 1.51 -24.36
N ASN A 542 -19.44 2.60 -23.82
CA ASN A 542 -19.69 3.84 -24.56
C ASN A 542 -18.42 4.65 -24.81
N VAL A 543 -17.31 4.33 -24.13
CA VAL A 543 -15.95 4.77 -24.49
C VAL A 543 -15.43 3.97 -25.70
N SER A 544 -16.30 3.25 -26.43
CA SER A 544 -16.02 2.71 -27.76
C SER A 544 -15.18 3.70 -28.53
N ILE A 545 -13.95 3.28 -28.90
CA ILE A 545 -12.91 4.12 -29.50
C ILE A 545 -13.62 5.10 -30.41
N LYS A 546 -13.67 6.37 -30.00
CA LYS A 546 -13.80 7.44 -30.97
C LYS A 546 -12.58 7.20 -31.84
N ILE A 547 -12.77 6.53 -32.98
CA ILE A 547 -11.92 6.78 -34.14
C ILE A 547 -11.91 8.30 -34.16
N PRO A 548 -10.75 8.93 -33.98
CA PRO A 548 -10.69 10.37 -33.79
C PRO A 548 -11.64 10.99 -34.81
N GLU A 549 -12.74 11.57 -34.31
CA GLU A 549 -13.45 12.59 -35.06
C GLU A 549 -12.37 13.64 -35.20
N GLU A 550 -11.76 13.61 -36.38
CA GLU A 550 -10.65 14.41 -36.85
C GLU A 550 -9.73 14.82 -35.71
N GLU A 551 -8.57 14.15 -35.63
CA GLU A 551 -7.39 14.85 -35.12
C GLU A 551 -7.50 16.28 -35.60
N GLU A 552 -7.58 17.22 -34.64
CA GLU A 552 -7.04 18.55 -34.86
C GLU A 552 -5.66 18.27 -35.43
N PHE A 553 -5.59 18.28 -36.77
CA PHE A 553 -4.40 17.97 -37.52
C PHE A 553 -3.35 18.86 -36.87
N LEU A 554 -2.33 18.22 -36.29
CA LEU A 554 -1.05 18.89 -36.18
C LEU A 554 -0.79 19.42 -37.60
N GLU A 555 -0.84 20.74 -37.77
CA GLU A 555 -0.81 21.38 -39.07
C GLU A 555 0.34 20.78 -39.90
N GLY A 556 -0.02 19.97 -40.91
CA GLY A 556 0.83 19.61 -42.04
C GLY A 556 1.69 18.34 -41.92
N GLU A 557 1.07 17.15 -41.87
CA GLU A 557 1.76 15.88 -42.11
C GLU A 557 0.99 14.94 -43.08
N ILE A 558 1.67 14.33 -44.06
CA ILE A 558 1.15 13.29 -44.98
C ILE A 558 1.98 12.01 -44.85
N THR A 559 1.34 10.92 -44.43
CA THR A 559 1.97 9.60 -44.25
C THR A 559 2.06 8.82 -45.58
N ARG A 560 2.82 7.70 -45.58
CA ARG A 560 3.00 6.83 -46.77
C ARG A 560 1.63 6.31 -47.24
N PRO A 561 1.28 6.44 -48.53
CA PRO A 561 -0.02 6.00 -49.01
C PRO A 561 -0.13 4.47 -49.01
N ASP A 562 -1.20 3.95 -48.40
CA ASP A 562 -1.53 2.53 -48.45
C ASP A 562 -2.35 2.22 -49.72
N LEU A 563 -1.64 1.71 -50.74
CA LEU A 563 -2.18 1.28 -52.02
C LEU A 563 -1.97 -0.24 -52.15
N PRO A 564 -2.98 -1.07 -51.85
CA PRO A 564 -2.86 -2.53 -51.95
C PRO A 564 -2.63 -3.00 -53.39
N VAL A 565 -2.02 -4.18 -53.55
CA VAL A 565 -1.90 -4.84 -54.85
C VAL A 565 -3.27 -4.99 -55.51
N GLY A 566 -3.38 -4.60 -56.78
CA GLY A 566 -4.64 -4.51 -57.51
C GLY A 566 -5.20 -3.08 -57.61
N THR A 567 -4.63 -2.12 -56.87
CA THR A 567 -5.07 -0.72 -56.96
C THR A 567 -4.94 -0.20 -58.39
N GLU A 568 -6.04 0.30 -58.94
CA GLU A 568 -6.15 0.92 -60.25
C GLU A 568 -6.49 2.41 -60.10
N LYS A 569 -5.76 3.26 -60.83
CA LYS A 569 -6.02 4.70 -60.93
C LYS A 569 -6.17 5.11 -62.39
N ILE A 570 -7.16 5.93 -62.69
CA ILE A 570 -7.32 6.59 -63.99
C ILE A 570 -6.99 8.06 -63.80
N PHE A 571 -6.12 8.58 -64.65
CA PHE A 571 -5.76 9.99 -64.68
C PHE A 571 -6.23 10.64 -65.98
N ARG A 572 -6.57 11.92 -65.90
CA ARG A 572 -6.67 12.80 -67.07
C ARG A 572 -5.35 13.55 -67.18
N GLU A 573 -4.73 13.48 -68.33
CA GLU A 573 -3.45 14.10 -68.67
C GLU A 573 -3.70 15.20 -69.70
N ARG A 574 -3.14 16.39 -69.49
CA ARG A 574 -3.26 17.52 -70.39
C ARG A 574 -1.87 18.01 -70.80
N ILE A 575 -1.51 17.73 -72.05
CA ILE A 575 -0.22 18.09 -72.64
C ILE A 575 -0.46 19.22 -73.65
N ASP A 576 0.10 20.41 -73.37
CA ASP A 576 -0.03 21.61 -74.21
C ASP A 576 -1.47 21.94 -74.66
N GLY A 577 -2.45 21.61 -73.80
CA GLY A 577 -3.88 21.86 -74.02
C GLY A 577 -4.66 20.69 -74.63
N ASN A 578 -4.01 19.63 -75.09
CA ASN A 578 -4.68 18.39 -75.55
C ASN A 578 -4.94 17.45 -74.37
N GLU A 579 -6.12 16.82 -74.31
CA GLU A 579 -6.51 15.95 -73.21
C GLU A 579 -6.45 14.47 -73.58
N PHE A 580 -5.85 13.69 -72.68
CA PHE A 580 -5.71 12.24 -72.76
C PHE A 580 -6.16 11.61 -71.44
N LYS A 581 -6.35 10.28 -71.45
CA LYS A 581 -6.52 9.48 -70.24
C LYS A 581 -5.53 8.35 -70.25
N PHE A 582 -4.97 8.06 -69.08
CA PHE A 582 -4.11 6.91 -68.90
C PHE A 582 -4.46 6.16 -67.61
N ARG A 583 -4.07 4.90 -67.59
CA ARG A 583 -4.31 3.98 -66.48
C ARG A 583 -3.01 3.69 -65.76
N TRP A 584 -3.06 3.73 -64.44
CA TRP A 584 -1.98 3.32 -63.53
C TRP A 584 -2.47 2.12 -62.73
N LEU A 585 -1.67 1.07 -62.62
CA LEU A 585 -2.07 -0.19 -62.00
C LEU A 585 -0.93 -0.79 -61.17
N LYS A 586 -1.18 -1.08 -59.89
CA LYS A 586 -0.23 -1.80 -59.03
C LYS A 586 -0.41 -3.30 -59.19
N ILE A 587 0.52 -3.96 -59.90
CA ILE A 587 0.45 -5.40 -60.22
C ILE A 587 0.99 -6.26 -59.08
N SER A 588 2.02 -5.78 -58.39
CA SER A 588 2.59 -6.39 -57.19
C SER A 588 3.26 -5.33 -56.33
N GLU A 589 3.83 -5.72 -55.18
CA GLU A 589 4.68 -4.80 -54.39
C GLU A 589 5.94 -4.35 -55.13
N ARG A 590 6.32 -5.02 -56.23
CA ARG A 590 7.52 -4.73 -57.02
C ARG A 590 7.26 -4.33 -58.47
N GLU A 591 6.00 -4.17 -58.87
CA GLU A 591 5.68 -3.84 -60.26
C GLU A 591 4.44 -2.94 -60.37
N ILE A 592 4.61 -1.85 -61.11
CA ILE A 592 3.55 -0.89 -61.48
C ILE A 592 3.51 -0.77 -63.00
N ILE A 593 2.30 -0.73 -63.56
CA ILE A 593 2.09 -0.50 -65.00
C ILE A 593 1.40 0.84 -65.22
N VAL A 594 1.88 1.61 -66.20
CA VAL A 594 1.22 2.80 -66.74
C VAL A 594 0.87 2.58 -68.21
N GLU A 595 -0.41 2.68 -68.55
CA GLU A 595 -0.96 2.45 -69.90
C GLU A 595 -1.56 3.74 -70.47
N ARG A 596 -0.92 4.32 -71.48
CA ARG A 596 -1.43 5.39 -72.34
C ARG A 596 -2.01 4.79 -73.64
N ALA A 597 -2.66 5.61 -74.46
CA ALA A 597 -3.31 5.15 -75.69
C ALA A 597 -2.33 4.53 -76.72
N ASP A 598 -1.07 4.95 -76.68
CA ASP A 598 0.00 4.63 -77.63
C ASP A 598 1.24 4.01 -76.97
N GLN A 599 1.25 3.87 -75.64
CA GLN A 599 2.43 3.43 -74.89
C GLN A 599 2.06 2.67 -73.62
N LYS A 600 2.78 1.57 -73.35
CA LYS A 600 2.74 0.84 -72.08
C LYS A 600 4.11 0.84 -71.40
N ILE A 601 4.15 1.22 -70.12
CA ILE A 601 5.38 1.32 -69.33
C ILE A 601 5.26 0.42 -68.10
N HIS A 602 6.25 -0.44 -67.89
CA HIS A 602 6.41 -1.25 -66.68
C HIS A 602 7.50 -0.62 -65.80
N TYR A 603 7.18 -0.33 -64.55
CA TYR A 603 8.09 0.15 -63.53
C TYR A 603 8.35 -0.96 -62.52
N TYR A 604 9.63 -1.28 -62.28
CA TYR A 604 10.06 -2.33 -61.35
C TYR A 604 10.68 -1.72 -60.10
N LEU A 605 10.18 -2.12 -58.93
CA LEU A 605 10.58 -1.60 -57.63
C LEU A 605 11.40 -2.63 -56.83
N THR A 606 12.29 -2.13 -55.98
CA THR A 606 13.00 -2.91 -54.95
C THR A 606 12.08 -3.30 -53.79
N GLU A 607 12.57 -4.11 -52.84
CA GLU A 607 11.81 -4.50 -51.63
C GLU A 607 11.36 -3.31 -50.77
N ASP A 608 12.17 -2.27 -50.73
CA ASP A 608 11.93 -1.02 -50.01
C ASP A 608 11.12 0.01 -50.82
N GLY A 609 10.69 -0.35 -52.03
CA GLY A 609 9.81 0.48 -52.88
C GLY A 609 10.52 1.46 -53.81
N ALA A 610 11.86 1.45 -53.87
CA ALA A 610 12.63 2.32 -54.75
C ALA A 610 12.55 1.84 -56.22
N LEU A 611 12.47 2.76 -57.18
CA LEU A 611 12.40 2.45 -58.61
C LEU A 611 13.77 2.00 -59.15
N GLU A 612 13.88 0.73 -59.49
CA GLU A 612 15.11 0.09 -59.99
C GLU A 612 15.26 0.26 -61.51
N ARG A 613 14.20 0.00 -62.26
CA ARG A 613 14.21 0.10 -63.74
C ARG A 613 12.81 0.29 -64.32
N TRP A 614 12.73 0.78 -65.55
CA TRP A 614 11.48 0.80 -66.32
C TRP A 614 11.68 0.27 -67.74
N VAL A 615 10.61 -0.31 -68.31
CA VAL A 615 10.59 -0.89 -69.66
C VAL A 615 9.37 -0.39 -70.43
N SER A 616 9.57 0.05 -71.67
CA SER A 616 8.48 0.49 -72.56
C SER A 616 8.88 0.35 -74.03
N GLU A 617 8.05 -0.29 -74.87
CA GLU A 617 8.20 -0.32 -76.34
C GLU A 617 9.65 -0.56 -76.85
N GLY A 618 10.33 -1.59 -76.32
CA GLY A 618 11.71 -1.94 -76.70
C GLY A 618 12.80 -1.03 -76.10
N ARG A 619 12.44 -0.11 -75.20
CA ARG A 619 13.33 0.70 -74.36
C ARG A 619 13.39 0.12 -72.96
N GLU A 620 14.59 0.04 -72.39
CA GLU A 620 14.79 -0.30 -70.98
C GLU A 620 15.75 0.71 -70.36
N CYS A 621 15.39 1.26 -69.19
CA CYS A 621 16.27 2.12 -68.42
C CYS A 621 16.50 1.51 -67.03
N ILE A 622 17.76 1.31 -66.67
CA ILE A 622 18.17 0.74 -65.38
C ILE A 622 18.97 1.79 -64.61
N TYR A 623 18.56 2.08 -63.38
CA TYR A 623 19.25 3.03 -62.50
C TYR A 623 20.34 2.33 -61.69
N GLU A 624 21.59 2.83 -61.71
CA GLU A 624 22.68 2.29 -60.87
C GLU A 624 22.34 2.39 -59.38
N LYS A 625 21.67 3.48 -58.98
CA LYS A 625 21.05 3.66 -57.66
C LYS A 625 19.54 3.80 -57.85
N PRO A 626 18.73 2.81 -57.40
CA PRO A 626 17.28 2.90 -57.46
C PRO A 626 16.76 4.22 -56.89
N ILE A 627 15.74 4.80 -57.53
CA ILE A 627 15.17 6.08 -57.12
C ILE A 627 14.25 5.86 -55.92
N PRO A 628 14.58 6.40 -54.72
CA PRO A 628 13.83 6.11 -53.50
C PRO A 628 12.44 6.74 -53.52
N GLU A 629 11.52 6.14 -52.77
CA GLU A 629 10.24 6.78 -52.46
C GLU A 629 10.44 8.09 -51.68
N PRO A 630 9.43 8.98 -51.64
CA PRO A 630 9.42 10.11 -50.72
C PRO A 630 9.67 9.65 -49.27
N PRO A 631 10.46 10.40 -48.47
CA PRO A 631 10.77 10.02 -47.10
C PRO A 631 9.57 10.32 -46.20
N TYR A 632 8.58 9.44 -46.19
CA TYR A 632 7.41 9.60 -45.32
C TYR A 632 7.80 9.57 -43.83
N PRO A 633 7.06 10.28 -42.96
CA PRO A 633 5.97 11.18 -43.30
C PRO A 633 6.45 12.52 -43.87
N LEU A 634 5.68 13.11 -44.78
CA LEU A 634 5.95 14.39 -45.41
C LEU A 634 5.42 15.53 -44.54
N THR A 635 6.28 16.49 -44.19
CA THR A 635 5.95 17.66 -43.37
C THR A 635 6.43 18.94 -44.07
N ILE A 636 5.84 20.11 -43.76
CA ILE A 636 6.24 21.40 -44.39
C ILE A 636 7.75 21.59 -44.22
N GLY A 637 8.43 21.95 -45.31
CA GLY A 637 9.87 22.21 -45.32
C GLY A 637 10.75 20.97 -45.52
N LYS A 638 10.19 19.75 -45.46
CA LYS A 638 10.93 18.51 -45.70
C LYS A 638 11.45 18.48 -47.13
N SER A 639 12.74 18.19 -47.30
CA SER A 639 13.40 18.19 -48.61
C SER A 639 14.22 16.92 -48.78
N TRP A 640 14.27 16.39 -50.00
CA TRP A 640 15.15 15.29 -50.36
C TRP A 640 15.64 15.42 -51.79
N SER A 641 16.78 14.82 -52.06
CA SER A 641 17.37 14.81 -53.39
C SER A 641 18.00 13.46 -53.68
N HIS A 642 17.94 13.03 -54.93
CA HIS A 642 18.53 11.79 -55.40
C HIS A 642 19.40 12.06 -56.62
N ARG A 643 20.51 11.34 -56.74
CA ARG A 643 21.39 11.36 -57.91
C ARG A 643 21.75 9.94 -58.27
N SER A 644 21.54 9.57 -59.52
CA SER A 644 21.81 8.24 -60.05
C SER A 644 22.33 8.33 -61.46
N ASN A 645 23.25 7.46 -61.84
CA ASN A 645 23.50 7.20 -63.26
C ASN A 645 22.50 6.15 -63.74
N PHE A 646 22.23 6.13 -65.03
CA PHE A 646 21.40 5.10 -65.63
C PHE A 646 21.94 4.65 -66.99
N THR A 647 21.58 3.43 -67.35
CA THR A 647 21.80 2.87 -68.68
C THR A 647 20.45 2.76 -69.38
N LEU A 648 20.30 3.46 -70.51
CA LEU A 648 19.14 3.39 -71.38
C LEU A 648 19.49 2.53 -72.60
N THR A 649 18.78 1.44 -72.79
CA THR A 649 18.91 0.54 -73.93
C THR A 649 17.76 0.80 -74.90
N PHE A 650 18.07 1.10 -76.16
CA PHE A 650 17.07 1.27 -77.23
C PHE A 650 17.64 0.81 -78.58
N GLU A 651 16.85 0.08 -79.37
CA GLU A 651 17.26 -0.47 -80.69
C GLU A 651 18.59 -1.27 -80.69
N GLY A 652 18.96 -1.84 -79.54
CA GLY A 652 20.19 -2.63 -79.37
C GLY A 652 21.45 -1.82 -79.05
N ALA A 653 21.34 -0.50 -78.88
CA ALA A 653 22.41 0.38 -78.39
C ALA A 653 22.18 0.76 -76.92
N GLU A 654 23.28 0.95 -76.18
CA GLU A 654 23.27 1.43 -74.79
C GLU A 654 23.74 2.88 -74.73
N TYR A 655 22.96 3.70 -74.03
CA TYR A 655 23.23 5.10 -73.78
C TYR A 655 23.35 5.32 -72.28
N PHE A 656 24.34 6.11 -71.86
CA PHE A 656 24.60 6.40 -70.46
C PHE A 656 24.13 7.81 -70.13
N GLY A 657 23.50 7.95 -68.98
CA GLY A 657 23.02 9.24 -68.50
C GLY A 657 23.11 9.40 -66.99
N GLU A 658 22.90 10.63 -66.54
CA GLU A 658 22.79 11.00 -65.13
C GLU A 658 21.43 11.66 -64.88
N ILE A 659 20.80 11.30 -63.77
CA ILE A 659 19.56 11.89 -63.27
C ILE A 659 19.78 12.51 -61.90
N ILE A 660 19.30 13.75 -61.72
CA ILE A 660 19.34 14.48 -60.46
C ILE A 660 17.92 14.97 -60.15
N GLU A 661 17.39 14.55 -59.01
CA GLU A 661 16.06 14.95 -58.54
C GLU A 661 16.17 15.73 -57.24
N LYS A 662 15.31 16.73 -57.08
CA LYS A 662 15.13 17.49 -55.83
C LYS A 662 13.65 17.70 -55.59
N ASN A 663 13.27 17.54 -54.34
CA ASN A 663 11.90 17.63 -53.86
C ASN A 663 11.88 18.48 -52.59
N HIS A 664 10.84 19.29 -52.45
CA HIS A 664 10.61 20.12 -51.26
C HIS A 664 9.11 20.22 -50.96
N VAL A 665 8.68 19.82 -49.77
CA VAL A 665 7.29 19.98 -49.33
C VAL A 665 7.04 21.47 -49.06
N LYS A 666 6.33 22.11 -49.99
CA LYS A 666 6.09 23.55 -50.01
C LYS A 666 4.91 23.95 -49.13
N ASP A 667 3.85 23.16 -49.18
CA ASP A 667 2.60 23.44 -48.47
C ASP A 667 1.72 22.18 -48.40
N PHE A 668 0.57 22.28 -47.73
CA PHE A 668 -0.52 21.31 -47.81
C PHE A 668 -1.77 21.93 -48.43
N GLU A 669 -2.36 21.25 -49.40
CA GLU A 669 -3.53 21.73 -50.13
C GLU A 669 -4.56 20.62 -50.29
N SER A 670 -5.83 20.95 -50.13
CA SER A 670 -6.94 20.05 -50.47
C SER A 670 -7.21 20.12 -51.98
N ILE A 671 -7.03 19.00 -52.68
CA ILE A 671 -7.25 18.87 -54.11
C ILE A 671 -8.56 18.13 -54.35
N ILE A 672 -9.50 18.80 -55.02
CA ILE A 672 -10.71 18.16 -55.53
C ILE A 672 -10.34 17.41 -56.80
N ALA A 673 -10.39 16.07 -56.74
CA ALA A 673 -10.17 15.20 -57.88
C ALA A 673 -11.45 15.06 -58.73
N GLU A 674 -11.32 14.53 -59.94
CA GLU A 674 -12.46 14.35 -60.85
C GLU A 674 -13.35 13.14 -60.49
N ASP A 675 -12.98 12.36 -59.48
CA ASP A 675 -13.82 11.30 -58.92
C ASP A 675 -14.89 11.84 -57.95
N GLY A 676 -14.86 13.15 -57.67
CA GLY A 676 -15.76 13.83 -56.74
C GLY A 676 -15.25 13.88 -55.30
N ASN A 677 -14.11 13.28 -54.99
CA ASN A 677 -13.50 13.30 -53.67
C ASN A 677 -12.52 14.47 -53.51
N THR A 678 -12.36 14.92 -52.27
CA THR A 678 -11.36 15.92 -51.90
C THR A 678 -10.23 15.23 -51.15
N TYR A 679 -9.01 15.34 -51.68
CA TYR A 679 -7.82 14.73 -51.10
C TYR A 679 -6.94 15.78 -50.43
N PHE A 680 -6.66 15.62 -49.14
CA PHE A 680 -5.64 16.43 -48.47
C PHE A 680 -4.25 15.96 -48.95
N CYS A 681 -3.48 16.87 -49.53
CA CYS A 681 -2.23 16.55 -50.21
C CYS A 681 -1.06 17.41 -49.73
N ALA A 682 0.13 16.81 -49.65
CA ALA A 682 1.39 17.54 -49.61
C ALA A 682 1.68 18.07 -51.02
N LYS A 683 1.83 19.39 -51.16
CA LYS A 683 2.32 20.03 -52.38
C LYS A 683 3.84 20.02 -52.38
N ILE A 684 4.41 19.24 -53.29
CA ILE A 684 5.85 19.04 -53.39
C ILE A 684 6.35 19.80 -54.61
N GLU A 685 7.23 20.77 -54.38
CA GLU A 685 7.99 21.43 -55.43
C GLU A 685 9.08 20.46 -55.91
N TYR A 686 9.13 20.28 -57.23
CA TYR A 686 9.88 19.23 -57.89
C TYR A 686 10.81 19.83 -58.95
N SER A 687 12.04 19.37 -58.98
CA SER A 687 12.95 19.58 -60.10
C SER A 687 13.72 18.31 -60.42
N ARG A 688 13.71 17.90 -61.69
CA ARG A 688 14.55 16.82 -62.23
C ARG A 688 15.39 17.36 -63.37
N GLU A 689 16.66 16.99 -63.40
CA GLU A 689 17.56 17.18 -64.53
C GLU A 689 18.06 15.80 -64.95
N GLU A 690 17.90 15.49 -66.24
CA GLU A 690 18.35 14.25 -66.86
C GLU A 690 19.26 14.60 -68.01
N ILE A 691 20.47 14.03 -68.06
CA ILE A 691 21.46 14.26 -69.12
C ILE A 691 21.85 12.91 -69.70
N THR A 692 21.70 12.75 -71.01
CA THR A 692 22.00 11.51 -71.73
C THR A 692 22.88 11.80 -72.94
N LEU A 693 23.94 11.03 -73.13
CA LEU A 693 24.78 11.13 -74.32
C LEU A 693 24.30 10.13 -75.38
N VAL A 694 23.84 10.64 -76.53
CA VAL A 694 23.35 9.83 -77.66
C VAL A 694 24.12 10.22 -78.92
N ASP A 695 24.91 9.31 -79.47
CA ASP A 695 25.67 9.53 -80.71
C ASP A 695 26.48 10.84 -80.74
N GLU A 696 27.24 11.11 -79.66
CA GLU A 696 28.02 12.34 -79.41
C GLU A 696 27.20 13.62 -79.15
N ILE A 697 25.88 13.55 -79.17
CA ILE A 697 24.97 14.67 -78.84
C ILE A 697 24.58 14.59 -77.36
N VAL A 698 24.68 15.72 -76.65
CA VAL A 698 24.21 15.83 -75.27
C VAL A 698 22.73 16.19 -75.29
N MET A 699 21.87 15.23 -74.93
CA MET A 699 20.46 15.49 -74.67
C MET A 699 20.26 15.80 -73.20
N LYS A 700 19.55 16.88 -72.90
CA LYS A 700 19.23 17.28 -71.53
C LYS A 700 17.74 17.57 -71.37
N ILE A 701 17.12 17.00 -70.35
CA ILE A 701 15.71 17.18 -70.01
C ILE A 701 15.64 17.81 -68.62
N ASN A 702 15.04 18.99 -68.53
CA ASN A 702 14.75 19.66 -67.27
C ASN A 702 13.25 19.62 -67.01
N ILE A 703 12.83 19.02 -65.90
CA ILE A 703 11.45 19.02 -65.43
C ILE A 703 11.37 19.87 -64.18
N THR A 704 10.45 20.83 -64.15
CA THR A 704 10.17 21.63 -62.94
C THR A 704 8.68 21.77 -62.73
N GLY A 705 8.22 21.79 -61.49
CA GLY A 705 6.83 22.06 -61.19
C GLY A 705 6.40 21.54 -59.83
N ASN A 706 5.14 21.14 -59.70
CA ASN A 706 4.62 20.63 -58.44
C ASN A 706 3.82 19.35 -58.64
N TYR A 707 3.88 18.48 -57.64
CA TYR A 707 2.96 17.35 -57.55
C TYR A 707 2.34 17.27 -56.15
N TRP A 708 1.15 16.70 -56.09
CA TRP A 708 0.34 16.61 -54.88
C TRP A 708 0.17 15.14 -54.50
N ILE A 709 0.68 14.77 -53.33
CA ILE A 709 0.56 13.41 -52.77
C ILE A 709 -0.37 13.42 -51.57
N SER A 710 -1.35 12.51 -51.58
CA SER A 710 -2.21 12.21 -50.45
C SER A 710 -1.86 10.85 -49.85
N SER A 711 -2.01 10.71 -48.52
CA SER A 711 -1.94 9.41 -47.83
C SER A 711 -3.04 8.44 -48.30
N GLU A 712 -4.12 8.94 -48.89
CA GLU A 712 -5.23 8.09 -49.34
C GLU A 712 -5.02 7.53 -50.76
N ALA A 713 -4.45 8.32 -51.68
CA ALA A 713 -4.42 8.00 -53.11
C ALA A 713 -3.01 7.98 -53.74
N GLY A 714 -1.97 8.32 -52.97
CA GLY A 714 -0.65 8.66 -53.52
C GLY A 714 -0.74 9.93 -54.36
N THR A 715 -0.13 9.95 -55.54
CA THR A 715 -0.25 11.09 -56.48
C THR A 715 -1.71 11.34 -56.87
N VAL A 716 -2.19 12.56 -56.59
CA VAL A 716 -3.54 13.05 -56.96
C VAL A 716 -3.47 14.00 -58.15
N LYS A 717 -2.43 14.84 -58.21
CA LYS A 717 -2.25 15.85 -59.25
C LYS A 717 -0.76 16.10 -59.55
N GLN A 718 -0.43 16.45 -60.79
CA GLN A 718 0.88 16.99 -61.17
C GLN A 718 0.70 18.18 -62.12
N ASP A 719 1.61 19.14 -62.07
CA ASP A 719 1.72 20.27 -63.01
C ASP A 719 3.21 20.53 -63.23
N PHE A 720 3.72 20.08 -64.37
CA PHE A 720 5.12 20.09 -64.74
C PHE A 720 5.36 20.86 -66.03
N LEU A 721 6.50 21.54 -66.06
CA LEU A 721 7.09 22.15 -67.24
C LEU A 721 8.34 21.36 -67.61
N ILE A 722 8.33 20.77 -68.80
CA ILE A 722 9.41 19.93 -69.33
C ILE A 722 10.13 20.72 -70.43
N GLN A 723 11.44 20.85 -70.30
CA GLN A 723 12.31 21.56 -71.23
C GLN A 723 13.35 20.60 -71.79
N TYR A 724 13.39 20.51 -73.12
CA TYR A 724 14.34 19.67 -73.84
C TYR A 724 15.47 20.53 -74.38
N TYR A 725 16.69 20.04 -74.27
CA TYR A 725 17.90 20.65 -74.81
C TYR A 725 18.69 19.64 -75.62
N MET A 726 19.25 20.08 -76.74
CA MET A 726 20.23 19.33 -77.53
C MET A 726 21.49 20.20 -77.65
N ASP A 727 22.63 19.71 -77.15
CA ASP A 727 23.90 20.44 -77.07
C ASP A 727 23.74 21.85 -76.48
N ASP A 728 23.02 21.93 -75.35
CA ASP A 728 22.66 23.17 -74.63
C ASP A 728 21.71 24.14 -75.39
N PHE A 729 21.28 23.81 -76.60
CA PHE A 729 20.25 24.58 -77.32
C PHE A 729 18.84 24.10 -76.96
N PRO A 730 17.89 25.01 -76.64
CA PRO A 730 16.50 24.64 -76.40
C PRO A 730 15.89 23.95 -77.64
N ALA A 731 15.46 22.71 -77.45
CA ALA A 731 14.88 21.85 -78.48
C ALA A 731 13.35 21.76 -78.39
N GLY A 732 12.78 21.95 -77.21
CA GLY A 732 11.33 21.87 -76.99
C GLY A 732 10.92 22.31 -75.60
N LEU A 733 9.64 22.67 -75.47
CA LEU A 733 8.98 23.02 -74.21
C LEU A 733 7.61 22.38 -74.21
N GLU A 734 7.27 21.68 -73.14
CA GLU A 734 6.00 20.99 -72.97
C GLU A 734 5.46 21.27 -71.56
N ARG A 735 4.15 21.52 -71.43
CA ARG A 735 3.48 21.56 -70.13
C ARG A 735 2.57 20.35 -69.98
N ASP A 736 2.86 19.54 -68.97
CA ASP A 736 2.14 18.31 -68.63
C ASP A 736 1.42 18.48 -67.29
N MET A 737 0.10 18.26 -67.29
CA MET A 737 -0.74 18.31 -66.10
C MET A 737 -1.57 17.04 -65.99
N ILE A 738 -1.49 16.36 -64.85
CA ILE A 738 -2.36 15.20 -64.56
C ILE A 738 -3.27 15.49 -63.37
N ILE A 739 -4.48 14.94 -63.40
CA ILE A 739 -5.41 14.93 -62.27
C ILE A 739 -6.10 13.57 -62.16
N LEU A 740 -6.27 13.08 -60.93
CA LEU A 740 -6.95 11.82 -60.64
C LEU A 740 -8.43 11.89 -61.04
N VAL A 741 -8.89 10.89 -61.79
CA VAL A 741 -10.28 10.75 -62.29
C VAL A 741 -11.04 9.66 -61.56
N SER A 742 -10.35 8.60 -61.16
CA SER A 742 -10.92 7.55 -60.32
C SER A 742 -9.80 6.72 -59.70
N ILE A 743 -10.02 6.27 -58.47
CA ILE A 743 -9.20 5.27 -57.79
C ILE A 743 -10.07 4.09 -57.36
N LYS A 744 -9.58 2.87 -57.58
CA LYS A 744 -10.17 1.63 -57.11
C LYS A 744 -9.09 0.82 -56.42
N LYS A 745 -9.15 0.75 -55.09
CA LYS A 745 -8.22 -0.03 -54.27
C LYS A 745 -8.54 -1.52 -54.31
#